data_AF-A0A845X4E6-F1
#
_entry.id   AF-A0A845X4E6-F1
#
_cell.length_a   1.000
_cell.length_b   1.000
_cell.length_c   1.000
_cell.angle_alpha   90.00
_cell.angle_beta   90.00
_cell.angle_gamma   90.00
#
_symmetry.space_group_name_H-M   'P 1'
#
loop_
_entity.id
_entity.type
_entity.pdbx_description
1 polymer ?
#
loop_
_entity_poly.entity_id
_entity_poly.type
_entity_poly.pdbx_seq_one_letter_code
_entity_poly.pdbx_strand_id
1 'polypeptide(L)'
;MAQAVQAATTNQLKLAKQGHPDAIAALINRSLRTKKINVQVSRNADCLVLMLRADVLPAPAKLVPWLERNLSALKIPSLQQVQIIGWQTHAKLPVWTQEITTRAGKPISTDPKHSPENGVPPQTPCRIEANIQARDVPGQVTVGHNNTIVGENGSLVINQLPANQKPTITPIAVGDDFKPPKFPHLLDRLNASQQIKEILQASQNVECYGSQGLGKTALLRFSAHRDDITPLFPDGIIYLSARNKSVDDLLQSLFEAFYETDIPFKPATEMHFRRMLRNKKSLVLLDNINGSQIDIEYLLSCAPDIKFLLASQQQNLSESDATALPLSGLPMPDAIALFERSLERSLQPIEQKAVRELCAHLKGHPLQIKQIASLIRHQKIAVLDKVKHVLATQSPEQVTVETAKELLDSAQQALPVLGLLAGVPLPANALAEISGTTNINATLALLEDLSWLSTNGTQYCLAENLVTPLKQIWDWSGCLPRLVNHITRWSERYAQNSTEILECADAVLQTLKLAAEAGQWSEVLYLSQLFDKPLWLSRQWGMWEQVLQWQLQAAQVIGNPTATALALHQLGTRSLCLDDSLSANAYLHQALELREAIGDNVGASITRHNLGLLLGDIEPIAESVSDVITPTPPSPSPWPRLALVAMPILIGAIVGGYVTLQNINISTPTSNGSPNPEPSPSPSPELSPSPNPKPTPSPSPEPSPSPNPKPTPSPSPKPTPSPSPKPTPSPSPEPSPSPSPEPSPSPNPKPTPSPSPEPSPFPNPEPSPSPSPEPTTILPPNVSPTNIDFEDDTKTPRTITIRLDGRGESTIGKVDVVGEYPKAFKIIDDQCSGKTLRSQQNSCVIQVQYIAGYPTTRIEAQLLIPNNSSSNPKVVDLAGSNLI
;
A
#
# COMPACT_ATOMS: atom_id res chain seq x y z
N MET A 1 43.76 -42.75 -4.41
CA MET A 1 43.15 -41.62 -3.67
C MET A 1 44.16 -40.56 -3.22
N ALA A 2 45.16 -40.87 -2.38
CA ALA A 2 46.07 -39.85 -1.80
C ALA A 2 46.70 -38.88 -2.83
N GLN A 3 47.24 -39.37 -3.95
CA GLN A 3 47.83 -38.55 -5.02
C GLN A 3 46.82 -37.59 -5.68
N ALA A 4 45.55 -38.01 -5.86
CA ALA A 4 44.51 -37.15 -6.43
C ALA A 4 44.11 -36.01 -5.47
N VAL A 5 44.01 -36.31 -4.17
CA VAL A 5 43.76 -35.30 -3.12
C VAL A 5 44.93 -34.32 -3.02
N GLN A 6 46.16 -34.80 -3.19
CA GLN A 6 47.37 -33.98 -3.18
C GLN A 6 47.45 -33.07 -4.43
N ALA A 7 47.13 -33.59 -5.63
CA ALA A 7 47.04 -32.79 -6.85
C ALA A 7 45.95 -31.70 -6.76
N ALA A 8 44.75 -32.04 -6.29
CA ALA A 8 43.65 -31.09 -6.08
C ALA A 8 44.02 -29.99 -5.07
N THR A 9 44.67 -30.36 -3.95
CA THR A 9 45.15 -29.39 -2.95
C THR A 9 46.22 -28.46 -3.53
N THR A 10 47.13 -28.96 -4.36
CA THR A 10 48.16 -28.16 -5.02
C THR A 10 47.56 -27.17 -6.02
N ASN A 11 46.50 -27.57 -6.76
CA ASN A 11 45.80 -26.69 -7.68
C ASN A 11 45.03 -25.58 -6.94
N GLN A 12 44.31 -25.92 -5.85
CA GLN A 12 43.65 -24.93 -4.98
C GLN A 12 44.64 -23.92 -4.38
N LEU A 13 45.82 -24.37 -3.92
CA LEU A 13 46.84 -23.46 -3.39
C LEU A 13 47.41 -22.53 -4.47
N LYS A 14 47.51 -22.98 -5.73
CA LYS A 14 47.94 -22.14 -6.85
C LYS A 14 46.89 -21.05 -7.16
N LEU A 15 45.62 -21.43 -7.25
CA LEU A 15 44.50 -20.51 -7.49
C LEU A 15 44.33 -19.49 -6.33
N ALA A 16 44.49 -19.93 -5.08
CA ALA A 16 44.39 -19.01 -3.93
C ALA A 16 45.52 -17.96 -3.92
N LYS A 17 46.73 -18.31 -4.36
CA LYS A 17 47.84 -17.37 -4.53
C LYS A 17 47.63 -16.38 -5.69
N GLN A 18 46.81 -16.74 -6.66
CA GLN A 18 46.36 -15.84 -7.73
C GLN A 18 45.20 -14.92 -7.28
N GLY A 19 44.69 -15.11 -6.06
CA GLY A 19 43.64 -14.27 -5.49
C GLY A 19 42.22 -14.69 -5.86
N HIS A 20 42.00 -15.94 -6.30
CA HIS A 20 40.65 -16.44 -6.62
C HIS A 20 39.84 -16.69 -5.33
N PRO A 21 38.65 -16.08 -5.17
CA PRO A 21 37.87 -16.13 -3.94
C PRO A 21 37.53 -17.55 -3.48
N ASP A 22 37.00 -18.41 -4.35
CA ASP A 22 36.60 -19.78 -4.01
C ASP A 22 37.78 -20.64 -3.53
N ALA A 23 38.96 -20.44 -4.10
CA ALA A 23 40.17 -21.14 -3.69
C ALA A 23 40.66 -20.69 -2.31
N ILE A 24 40.54 -19.39 -2.00
CA ILE A 24 40.84 -18.84 -0.68
C ILE A 24 39.81 -19.36 0.34
N ALA A 25 38.52 -19.31 0.00
CA ALA A 25 37.42 -19.84 0.82
C ALA A 25 37.63 -21.32 1.14
N ALA A 26 37.97 -22.14 0.14
CA ALA A 26 38.23 -23.57 0.32
C ALA A 26 39.39 -23.85 1.30
N LEU A 27 40.49 -23.08 1.23
CA LEU A 27 41.64 -23.24 2.14
C LEU A 27 41.31 -22.79 3.57
N ILE A 28 40.58 -21.69 3.73
CA ILE A 28 40.15 -21.17 5.04
C ILE A 28 39.14 -22.12 5.68
N ASN A 29 38.12 -22.54 4.94
CA ASN A 29 37.09 -23.48 5.40
C ASN A 29 37.69 -24.83 5.80
N ARG A 30 38.66 -25.35 5.04
CA ARG A 30 39.38 -26.57 5.41
C ARG A 30 40.04 -26.48 6.79
N SER A 31 40.49 -25.29 7.18
CA SER A 31 41.16 -25.03 8.46
C SER A 31 40.18 -24.67 9.60
N LEU A 32 38.99 -24.16 9.28
CA LEU A 32 37.96 -23.76 10.25
C LEU A 32 36.81 -24.77 10.41
N ARG A 33 36.75 -25.83 9.57
CA ARG A 33 35.72 -26.88 9.61
C ARG A 33 35.54 -27.52 10.98
N THR A 34 36.62 -27.72 11.74
CA THR A 34 36.58 -28.29 13.10
C THR A 34 35.96 -27.35 14.14
N LYS A 35 35.80 -26.05 13.81
CA LYS A 35 35.20 -25.02 14.67
C LYS A 35 33.76 -24.67 14.28
N LYS A 36 33.17 -25.37 13.30
CA LYS A 36 31.84 -25.06 12.71
C LYS A 36 31.68 -23.62 12.21
N ILE A 37 32.76 -23.00 11.73
CA ILE A 37 32.72 -21.68 11.10
C ILE A 37 32.82 -21.88 9.59
N ASN A 38 31.83 -21.40 8.85
CA ASN A 38 31.86 -21.34 7.39
C ASN A 38 32.26 -19.93 6.95
N VAL A 39 33.14 -19.83 5.96
CA VAL A 39 33.68 -18.58 5.44
C VAL A 39 33.41 -18.52 3.95
N GLN A 40 32.59 -17.56 3.55
CA GLN A 40 32.49 -17.13 2.16
C GLN A 40 33.51 -16.01 1.94
N VAL A 41 34.15 -16.01 0.77
CA VAL A 41 35.13 -15.01 0.39
C VAL A 41 34.68 -14.41 -0.93
N SER A 42 34.56 -13.10 -1.00
CA SER A 42 34.40 -12.36 -2.25
C SER A 42 35.56 -11.38 -2.41
N ARG A 43 35.76 -10.89 -3.63
CA ARG A 43 36.83 -9.95 -3.95
C ARG A 43 36.28 -8.86 -4.87
N ASN A 44 36.50 -7.61 -4.49
CA ASN A 44 36.22 -6.45 -5.31
C ASN A 44 37.55 -5.71 -5.53
N ALA A 45 38.06 -5.69 -6.77
CA ALA A 45 39.35 -5.11 -7.14
C ALA A 45 40.53 -5.50 -6.19
N ASP A 46 40.93 -4.58 -5.32
CA ASP A 46 42.01 -4.72 -4.33
C ASP A 46 41.53 -4.97 -2.88
N CYS A 47 40.21 -5.07 -2.67
CA CYS A 47 39.60 -5.44 -1.41
C CYS A 47 39.13 -6.92 -1.41
N LEU A 48 39.46 -7.66 -0.34
CA LEU A 48 38.97 -9.02 -0.10
C LEU A 48 37.97 -9.01 1.06
N VAL A 49 36.73 -9.44 0.83
CA VAL A 49 35.70 -9.52 1.87
C VAL A 49 35.55 -10.97 2.33
N LEU A 50 35.74 -11.22 3.63
CA LEU A 50 35.54 -12.51 4.26
C LEU A 50 34.28 -12.45 5.13
N MET A 51 33.23 -13.17 4.75
CA MET A 51 32.02 -13.31 5.55
C MET A 51 32.04 -14.63 6.31
N LEU A 52 32.11 -14.57 7.65
CA LEU A 52 32.17 -15.72 8.54
C LEU A 52 30.81 -15.96 9.19
N ARG A 53 30.23 -17.14 9.00
CA ARG A 53 28.95 -17.59 9.58
C ARG A 53 29.18 -18.74 10.56
N ALA A 54 28.61 -18.64 11.76
CA ALA A 54 28.60 -19.70 12.77
C ALA A 54 27.46 -19.50 13.78
N ASP A 55 27.00 -20.58 14.44
CA ASP A 55 25.93 -20.52 15.45
C ASP A 55 26.34 -19.73 16.72
N VAL A 56 27.64 -19.75 17.04
CA VAL A 56 28.27 -18.88 18.04
C VAL A 56 29.62 -18.43 17.48
N LEU A 57 29.73 -17.16 17.13
CA LEU A 57 30.92 -16.64 16.46
C LEU A 57 31.99 -16.19 17.48
N PRO A 58 33.27 -16.59 17.34
CA PRO A 58 34.32 -16.13 18.24
C PRO A 58 34.57 -14.62 18.17
N ALA A 59 34.97 -14.02 19.30
CA ALA A 59 35.37 -12.62 19.35
C ALA A 59 36.52 -12.31 18.36
N PRO A 60 36.50 -11.16 17.67
CA PRO A 60 37.40 -10.84 16.55
C PRO A 60 38.88 -10.94 16.94
N ALA A 61 39.24 -10.51 18.16
CA ALA A 61 40.60 -10.57 18.71
C ALA A 61 41.27 -11.96 18.67
N LYS A 62 40.49 -13.05 18.60
CA LYS A 62 41.03 -14.43 18.49
C LYS A 62 41.11 -14.96 17.06
N LEU A 63 40.32 -14.40 16.14
CA LEU A 63 40.10 -14.96 14.79
C LEU A 63 40.75 -14.10 13.71
N VAL A 64 40.65 -12.77 13.82
CA VAL A 64 41.25 -11.80 12.89
C VAL A 64 42.77 -11.96 12.78
N PRO A 65 43.57 -12.04 13.86
CA PRO A 65 45.03 -12.18 13.75
C PRO A 65 45.46 -13.56 13.23
N TRP A 66 44.54 -14.53 13.14
CA TRP A 66 44.81 -15.82 12.49
C TRP A 66 44.51 -15.73 10.99
N LEU A 67 43.38 -15.12 10.59
CA LEU A 67 43.05 -14.88 9.18
C LEU A 67 44.12 -14.01 8.50
N GLU A 68 44.50 -12.89 9.12
CA GLU A 68 45.51 -11.95 8.62
C GLU A 68 46.85 -12.65 8.29
N ARG A 69 47.34 -13.51 9.20
CA ARG A 69 48.58 -14.28 8.98
C ARG A 69 48.47 -15.28 7.84
N ASN A 70 47.33 -15.96 7.69
CA ASN A 70 47.13 -16.94 6.62
C ASN A 70 46.96 -16.27 5.26
N LEU A 71 46.21 -15.16 5.19
CA LEU A 71 46.08 -14.35 3.97
C LEU A 71 47.41 -13.74 3.54
N SER A 72 48.18 -13.19 4.49
CA SER A 72 49.52 -12.65 4.25
C SER A 72 50.49 -13.72 3.72
N ALA A 73 50.38 -14.97 4.20
CA ALA A 73 51.20 -16.09 3.74
C ALA A 73 50.90 -16.52 2.29
N LEU A 74 49.72 -16.20 1.74
CA LEU A 74 49.40 -16.42 0.32
C LEU A 74 50.12 -15.44 -0.61
N LYS A 75 50.62 -14.29 -0.11
CA LYS A 75 51.33 -13.26 -0.87
C LYS A 75 50.57 -12.81 -2.14
N ILE A 76 49.27 -12.53 -1.99
CA ILE A 76 48.38 -12.12 -3.09
C ILE A 76 48.76 -10.68 -3.53
N PRO A 77 49.35 -10.46 -4.72
CA PRO A 77 50.10 -9.22 -5.00
C PRO A 77 49.28 -7.96 -5.31
N SER A 78 47.96 -8.03 -5.28
CA SER A 78 47.04 -6.94 -5.68
C SER A 78 45.97 -6.65 -4.63
N LEU A 79 46.28 -6.95 -3.36
CA LEU A 79 45.40 -6.68 -2.22
C LEU A 79 45.89 -5.46 -1.44
N GLN A 80 45.02 -4.47 -1.24
CA GLN A 80 45.27 -3.31 -0.36
C GLN A 80 44.42 -3.35 0.91
N GLN A 81 43.23 -3.96 0.86
CA GLN A 81 42.29 -4.00 1.98
C GLN A 81 41.69 -5.40 2.16
N VAL A 82 41.40 -5.75 3.42
CA VAL A 82 40.66 -6.96 3.78
C VAL A 82 39.57 -6.56 4.76
N GLN A 83 38.31 -6.77 4.38
CA GLN A 83 37.17 -6.59 5.27
C GLN A 83 36.71 -7.97 5.77
N ILE A 84 36.45 -8.09 7.07
CA ILE A 84 36.12 -9.34 7.74
C ILE A 84 34.82 -9.11 8.50
N ILE A 85 33.75 -9.79 8.08
CA ILE A 85 32.39 -9.59 8.60
C ILE A 85 31.95 -10.86 9.33
N GLY A 86 31.58 -10.70 10.59
CA GLY A 86 31.11 -11.77 11.46
C GLY A 86 29.59 -11.83 11.56
N TRP A 87 29.00 -12.95 11.12
CA TRP A 87 27.58 -13.24 11.20
C TRP A 87 27.29 -14.41 12.14
N GLN A 88 26.22 -14.28 12.92
CA GLN A 88 25.66 -15.36 13.72
C GLN A 88 24.36 -15.85 13.09
N THR A 89 24.13 -17.17 13.11
CA THR A 89 22.91 -17.78 12.56
C THR A 89 21.65 -17.12 13.17
N HIS A 90 20.71 -16.72 12.32
CA HIS A 90 19.47 -15.96 12.65
C HIS A 90 19.63 -14.48 13.04
N ALA A 91 20.81 -13.89 13.02
CA ALA A 91 20.97 -12.43 13.20
C ALA A 91 20.55 -11.66 11.93
N LYS A 92 19.77 -10.57 12.10
CA LYS A 92 19.38 -9.67 10.99
C LYS A 92 20.50 -8.73 10.51
N LEU A 93 21.56 -8.58 11.31
CA LEU A 93 22.72 -7.71 11.07
C LEU A 93 24.01 -8.44 11.47
N PRO A 94 25.18 -8.04 10.93
CA PRO A 94 26.47 -8.61 11.36
C PRO A 94 26.75 -8.28 12.83
N VAL A 95 27.31 -9.26 13.55
CA VAL A 95 27.67 -9.14 14.98
C VAL A 95 28.93 -8.29 15.16
N TRP A 96 29.84 -8.29 14.19
CA TRP A 96 30.99 -7.38 14.12
C TRP A 96 31.55 -7.30 12.70
N THR A 97 32.24 -6.20 12.40
CA THR A 97 33.03 -6.01 11.17
C THR A 97 34.41 -5.49 11.55
N GLN A 98 35.45 -5.94 10.84
CA GLN A 98 36.83 -5.52 11.04
C GLN A 98 37.53 -5.32 9.69
N GLU A 99 38.29 -4.25 9.56
CA GLU A 99 39.11 -3.98 8.37
C GLU A 99 40.60 -4.05 8.67
N ILE A 100 41.39 -4.44 7.66
CA ILE A 100 42.85 -4.56 7.69
C ILE A 100 43.42 -4.00 6.38
N THR A 101 44.49 -3.22 6.45
CA THR A 101 45.20 -2.68 5.28
C THR A 101 46.54 -3.38 5.07
N THR A 102 46.80 -3.89 3.87
CA THR A 102 48.03 -4.63 3.51
C THR A 102 49.12 -3.72 2.94
N ARG A 103 50.29 -3.63 3.59
CA ARG A 103 51.39 -2.70 3.19
C ARG A 103 52.38 -3.32 2.17
N ALA A 104 52.26 -2.94 0.89
CA ALA A 104 53.33 -2.76 -0.15
C ALA A 104 52.67 -2.58 -1.53
N GLY A 105 53.09 -1.75 -2.50
CA GLY A 105 54.22 -0.81 -2.65
C GLY A 105 54.03 0.09 -3.91
N LYS A 106 55.01 0.96 -4.23
CA LYS A 106 54.93 2.06 -5.25
C LYS A 106 54.53 1.65 -6.70
N PRO A 107 53.98 2.59 -7.52
CA PRO A 107 53.58 2.36 -8.92
C PRO A 107 54.74 2.46 -9.92
N ILE A 108 54.60 1.79 -11.08
CA ILE A 108 55.50 1.86 -12.25
C ILE A 108 54.66 2.00 -13.55
N SER A 109 55.25 2.66 -14.55
CA SER A 109 54.63 3.15 -15.79
C SER A 109 54.36 2.10 -16.88
N THR A 110 53.55 2.53 -17.84
CA THR A 110 53.18 1.98 -19.17
C THR A 110 54.29 1.37 -20.03
N ASP A 111 54.04 0.23 -20.68
CA ASP A 111 53.85 0.14 -22.16
C ASP A 111 53.41 -1.29 -22.62
N PRO A 112 52.81 -1.47 -23.83
CA PRO A 112 52.19 -2.73 -24.26
C PRO A 112 53.03 -3.56 -25.26
N LYS A 113 52.98 -4.91 -25.15
CA LYS A 113 53.04 -5.92 -26.24
C LYS A 113 53.18 -7.35 -25.72
N HIS A 114 52.14 -8.18 -25.88
CA HIS A 114 52.21 -9.49 -26.58
C HIS A 114 50.91 -10.30 -26.44
N SER A 115 50.32 -10.68 -27.58
CA SER A 115 49.52 -11.91 -27.69
C SER A 115 50.48 -13.12 -27.80
N PRO A 116 50.04 -14.34 -27.45
CA PRO A 116 49.43 -15.18 -28.49
C PRO A 116 48.20 -16.00 -28.06
N GLU A 117 47.57 -16.61 -29.06
CA GLU A 117 46.35 -17.43 -28.98
C GLU A 117 46.55 -18.75 -28.22
N ASN A 118 45.45 -19.29 -27.65
CA ASN A 118 44.91 -20.60 -28.02
C ASN A 118 43.54 -20.82 -27.34
N GLY A 119 42.56 -21.33 -28.08
CA GLY A 119 41.15 -21.25 -27.71
C GLY A 119 40.56 -22.46 -26.97
N VAL A 120 39.51 -22.18 -26.18
CA VAL A 120 38.41 -23.08 -25.84
C VAL A 120 37.14 -22.24 -25.99
N PRO A 121 36.08 -22.69 -26.70
CA PRO A 121 34.90 -21.86 -26.91
C PRO A 121 34.14 -21.65 -25.59
N PRO A 122 33.85 -20.41 -25.18
CA PRO A 122 32.92 -20.19 -24.08
C PRO A 122 31.53 -20.66 -24.50
N GLN A 123 30.86 -21.43 -23.63
CA GLN A 123 29.44 -21.67 -23.80
C GLN A 123 28.71 -20.31 -23.69
N THR A 124 27.91 -20.00 -24.71
CA THR A 124 27.27 -18.69 -24.85
C THR A 124 26.39 -18.41 -23.63
N PRO A 125 26.62 -17.34 -22.86
CA PRO A 125 25.66 -16.94 -21.84
C PRO A 125 24.32 -16.62 -22.51
N CYS A 126 23.23 -17.01 -21.87
CA CYS A 126 21.90 -16.86 -22.46
C CYS A 126 21.58 -15.36 -22.62
N ARG A 127 21.50 -14.91 -23.88
CA ARG A 127 21.26 -13.51 -24.26
C ARG A 127 19.81 -13.16 -23.93
N ILE A 128 19.56 -12.62 -22.73
CA ILE A 128 18.26 -12.00 -22.38
C ILE A 128 18.21 -10.64 -23.08
N GLU A 129 17.98 -10.66 -24.39
CA GLU A 129 17.53 -9.49 -25.13
C GLU A 129 16.04 -9.29 -24.86
N ALA A 130 15.74 -8.52 -23.83
CA ALA A 130 14.54 -7.69 -23.84
C ALA A 130 14.73 -6.62 -24.94
N ASN A 131 14.52 -7.02 -26.20
CA ASN A 131 14.60 -6.13 -27.37
C ASN A 131 13.39 -5.18 -27.38
N ILE A 132 13.43 -4.22 -26.46
CA ILE A 132 12.42 -3.20 -26.26
C ILE A 132 13.04 -1.87 -26.67
N GLN A 133 12.58 -1.34 -27.80
CA GLN A 133 12.96 0.02 -28.21
C GLN A 133 12.42 1.01 -27.18
N ALA A 134 13.35 1.71 -26.52
CA ALA A 134 13.13 2.40 -25.25
C ALA A 134 12.40 3.76 -25.37
N ARG A 135 11.20 3.78 -25.96
CA ARG A 135 10.35 4.99 -25.95
C ARG A 135 8.87 4.78 -25.58
N ASP A 136 8.25 3.65 -25.89
CA ASP A 136 6.82 3.45 -25.64
C ASP A 136 6.48 2.01 -25.21
N VAL A 137 6.90 1.58 -24.01
CA VAL A 137 6.40 0.34 -23.40
C VAL A 137 5.72 0.64 -22.06
N PRO A 138 4.40 0.37 -21.93
CA PRO A 138 3.70 0.54 -20.67
C PRO A 138 4.16 -0.49 -19.64
N GLY A 139 4.80 -0.02 -18.57
CA GLY A 139 5.35 -0.88 -17.50
C GLY A 139 6.85 -0.73 -17.30
N GLN A 140 7.33 0.51 -17.12
CA GLN A 140 8.73 0.82 -16.78
C GLN A 140 8.80 1.96 -15.76
N VAL A 141 9.80 1.93 -14.87
CA VAL A 141 10.08 3.01 -13.91
C VAL A 141 11.59 3.24 -13.80
N THR A 142 12.02 4.48 -14.02
CA THR A 142 13.40 4.89 -13.86
C THR A 142 13.67 5.33 -12.42
N VAL A 143 14.72 4.79 -11.81
CA VAL A 143 15.21 5.15 -10.48
C VAL A 143 16.67 5.54 -10.55
N GLY A 144 16.96 6.83 -10.42
CA GLY A 144 18.30 7.39 -10.58
C GLY A 144 18.89 7.20 -11.99
N HIS A 145 19.67 6.13 -12.19
CA HIS A 145 20.27 5.73 -13.49
C HIS A 145 19.82 4.33 -13.96
N ASN A 146 18.99 3.66 -13.15
CA ASN A 146 18.50 2.31 -13.38
C ASN A 146 17.06 2.38 -13.91
N ASN A 147 16.74 1.64 -14.96
CA ASN A 147 15.37 1.40 -15.40
C ASN A 147 14.91 0.04 -14.88
N THR A 148 13.75 0.00 -14.23
CA THR A 148 13.10 -1.24 -13.81
C THR A 148 12.03 -1.63 -14.82
N ILE A 149 11.99 -2.91 -15.18
CA ILE A 149 11.03 -3.48 -16.14
C ILE A 149 10.51 -4.80 -15.57
N VAL A 150 9.22 -5.10 -15.71
CA VAL A 150 8.66 -6.41 -15.34
C VAL A 150 9.00 -7.43 -16.42
N GLY A 151 9.71 -8.50 -16.06
CA GLY A 151 9.97 -9.65 -16.92
C GLY A 151 8.75 -10.56 -17.06
N GLU A 152 8.78 -11.49 -18.03
CA GLU A 152 7.64 -12.35 -18.38
C GLU A 152 7.10 -13.21 -17.22
N ASN A 153 7.93 -13.51 -16.22
CA ASN A 153 7.55 -14.26 -15.02
C ASN A 153 7.15 -13.37 -13.83
N GLY A 154 6.88 -12.08 -14.05
CA GLY A 154 6.55 -11.11 -13.00
C GLY A 154 7.76 -10.60 -12.19
N SER A 155 8.97 -11.14 -12.40
CA SER A 155 10.16 -10.65 -11.71
C SER A 155 10.62 -9.32 -12.30
N LEU A 156 10.86 -8.31 -11.45
CA LEU A 156 11.47 -7.06 -11.88
C LEU A 156 12.94 -7.26 -12.27
N VAL A 157 13.30 -6.81 -13.46
CA VAL A 157 14.67 -6.75 -13.99
C VAL A 157 15.15 -5.31 -13.91
N ILE A 158 16.40 -5.09 -13.47
CA ILE A 158 17.04 -3.78 -13.56
C ILE A 158 17.95 -3.74 -14.79
N ASN A 159 17.76 -2.73 -15.64
CA ASN A 159 18.65 -2.39 -16.73
C ASN A 159 19.30 -1.02 -16.45
N GLN A 160 20.58 -0.85 -16.72
CA GLN A 160 21.20 0.48 -16.67
C GLN A 160 20.77 1.30 -17.90
N LEU A 161 20.37 2.56 -17.71
CA LEU A 161 19.99 3.41 -18.83
C LEU A 161 21.23 3.92 -19.59
N PRO A 162 21.24 3.83 -20.94
CA PRO A 162 22.20 4.54 -21.75
C PRO A 162 22.19 6.05 -21.46
N ALA A 163 23.35 6.70 -21.55
CA ALA A 163 23.51 8.10 -21.15
C ALA A 163 22.60 9.10 -21.92
N ASN A 164 22.12 8.71 -23.12
CA ASN A 164 21.21 9.46 -23.99
C ASN A 164 19.71 9.17 -23.74
N GLN A 165 19.36 8.30 -22.79
CA GLN A 165 17.97 7.93 -22.43
C GLN A 165 17.65 8.30 -20.97
N LYS A 166 18.31 9.33 -20.43
CA LYS A 166 17.99 9.86 -19.09
C LYS A 166 16.65 10.62 -19.13
N PRO A 167 15.83 10.53 -18.06
CA PRO A 167 14.56 11.22 -17.98
C PRO A 167 14.74 12.74 -18.10
N THR A 168 13.87 13.36 -18.90
CA THR A 168 13.73 14.82 -18.96
C THR A 168 12.87 15.26 -17.80
N ILE A 169 13.45 16.05 -16.88
CA ILE A 169 12.77 16.54 -15.68
C ILE A 169 12.54 18.04 -15.81
N THR A 170 11.27 18.45 -15.85
CA THR A 170 10.87 19.85 -16.07
C THR A 170 10.27 20.42 -14.78
N PRO A 171 10.83 21.51 -14.21
CA PRO A 171 10.24 22.16 -13.05
C PRO A 171 8.88 22.79 -13.42
N ILE A 172 7.88 22.61 -12.57
CA ILE A 172 6.55 23.23 -12.71
C ILE A 172 6.27 24.21 -11.56
N ALA A 173 5.34 25.13 -11.80
CA ALA A 173 4.77 25.97 -10.75
C ALA A 173 3.71 25.15 -9.99
N VAL A 174 3.77 25.19 -8.65
CA VAL A 174 2.76 24.53 -7.79
C VAL A 174 1.41 25.23 -7.99
N GLY A 175 0.48 24.53 -8.64
CA GLY A 175 -0.89 25.01 -8.88
C GLY A 175 -1.74 25.06 -7.61
N ASP A 176 -2.88 25.76 -7.69
CA ASP A 176 -3.85 25.82 -6.59
C ASP A 176 -4.46 24.44 -6.24
N ASP A 177 -4.40 23.46 -7.14
CA ASP A 177 -4.87 22.07 -6.90
C ASP A 177 -4.10 21.35 -5.78
N PHE A 178 -2.88 21.80 -5.47
CA PHE A 178 -2.11 21.30 -4.32
C PHE A 178 -2.53 21.94 -2.98
N LYS A 179 -3.38 22.97 -2.98
CA LYS A 179 -3.94 23.54 -1.74
C LYS A 179 -5.13 22.70 -1.28
N PRO A 180 -5.35 22.57 0.04
CA PRO A 180 -6.52 21.86 0.52
C PRO A 180 -7.77 22.73 0.35
N PRO A 181 -9.00 22.17 0.37
CA PRO A 181 -10.21 22.97 0.23
C PRO A 181 -10.35 24.01 1.35
N LYS A 182 -10.82 25.22 1.02
CA LYS A 182 -10.98 26.34 1.97
C LYS A 182 -11.76 25.91 3.24
N PHE A 183 -11.39 26.47 4.39
CA PHE A 183 -12.11 26.29 5.66
C PHE A 183 -12.55 27.65 6.21
N PRO A 184 -13.75 28.16 5.84
CA PRO A 184 -14.21 29.47 6.26
C PRO A 184 -14.79 29.47 7.69
N HIS A 185 -14.72 30.62 8.36
CA HIS A 185 -15.29 30.87 9.71
C HIS A 185 -14.67 29.99 10.81
N LEU A 186 -13.36 30.12 11.00
CA LEU A 186 -12.59 29.52 12.09
C LEU A 186 -12.88 30.23 13.44
N LEU A 187 -13.38 29.48 14.43
CA LEU A 187 -13.68 29.96 15.79
C LEU A 187 -12.48 29.71 16.74
N ASP A 188 -12.25 30.60 17.71
CA ASP A 188 -11.06 30.69 18.59
C ASP A 188 -9.78 29.99 18.11
N ARG A 189 -9.31 30.35 16.92
CA ARG A 189 -7.96 29.98 16.47
C ARG A 189 -7.28 31.13 15.73
N LEU A 190 -7.79 32.36 15.85
CA LEU A 190 -7.14 33.55 15.28
C LEU A 190 -5.77 33.79 15.94
N ASN A 191 -5.65 33.60 17.27
CA ASN A 191 -4.36 33.68 17.96
C ASN A 191 -3.40 32.55 17.53
N ALA A 192 -3.84 31.29 17.54
CA ALA A 192 -3.04 30.17 17.07
C ALA A 192 -2.60 30.31 15.60
N SER A 193 -3.49 30.78 14.72
CA SER A 193 -3.17 31.07 13.32
C SER A 193 -2.20 32.25 13.20
N GLN A 194 -2.31 33.28 14.06
CA GLN A 194 -1.38 34.40 14.08
C GLN A 194 0.02 33.97 14.56
N GLN A 195 0.12 33.08 15.54
CA GLN A 195 1.38 32.46 15.95
C GLN A 195 1.98 31.61 14.82
N ILE A 196 1.19 30.80 14.11
CA ILE A 196 1.63 30.08 12.90
C ILE A 196 2.27 31.04 11.90
N LYS A 197 1.61 32.17 11.59
CA LYS A 197 2.17 33.19 10.70
C LYS A 197 3.51 33.72 11.22
N GLU A 198 3.60 34.11 12.49
CA GLU A 198 4.81 34.70 13.07
C GLU A 198 6.01 33.72 13.03
N ILE A 199 5.77 32.44 13.31
CA ILE A 199 6.78 31.38 13.23
C ILE A 199 7.20 31.11 11.77
N LEU A 200 6.24 31.05 10.84
CA LEU A 200 6.53 30.90 9.41
C LEU A 200 7.27 32.12 8.84
N GLN A 201 6.97 33.33 9.31
CA GLN A 201 7.73 34.55 8.98
C GLN A 201 9.17 34.51 9.52
N ALA A 202 9.39 33.87 10.67
CA ALA A 202 10.72 33.56 11.19
C ALA A 202 11.44 32.41 10.43
N SER A 203 10.83 31.87 9.36
CA SER A 203 11.36 30.75 8.55
C SER A 203 11.59 29.45 9.34
N GLN A 204 10.76 29.21 10.35
CA GLN A 204 10.73 28.00 11.18
C GLN A 204 9.56 27.07 10.78
N ASN A 205 9.67 25.78 11.11
CA ASN A 205 8.56 24.84 11.00
C ASN A 205 7.64 24.95 12.23
N VAL A 206 6.38 24.51 12.10
CA VAL A 206 5.38 24.54 13.18
C VAL A 206 4.75 23.16 13.36
N GLU A 207 4.76 22.60 14.56
CA GLU A 207 4.02 21.37 14.89
C GLU A 207 2.74 21.70 15.69
N CYS A 208 1.58 21.62 15.05
CA CYS A 208 0.29 21.71 15.72
C CYS A 208 -0.10 20.33 16.29
N TYR A 209 -0.01 20.16 17.62
CA TYR A 209 -0.29 18.87 18.26
C TYR A 209 -1.46 18.93 19.25
N GLY A 210 -2.03 17.77 19.58
CA GLY A 210 -3.15 17.61 20.51
C GLY A 210 -4.06 16.46 20.09
N SER A 211 -5.07 16.11 20.90
CA SER A 211 -5.97 14.99 20.60
C SER A 211 -6.72 15.17 19.26
N GLN A 212 -7.29 14.07 18.77
CA GLN A 212 -8.17 14.11 17.61
C GLN A 212 -9.37 15.03 17.85
N GLY A 213 -9.92 15.65 16.79
CA GLY A 213 -11.13 16.46 16.88
C GLY A 213 -10.96 17.86 17.50
N LEU A 214 -9.74 18.25 17.91
CA LEU A 214 -9.41 19.61 18.37
C LEU A 214 -9.27 20.67 17.26
N GLY A 215 -9.44 20.27 16.00
CA GLY A 215 -9.45 21.19 14.85
C GLY A 215 -8.10 21.43 14.15
N LYS A 216 -7.09 20.56 14.34
CA LYS A 216 -5.78 20.66 13.66
C LYS A 216 -5.91 20.84 12.14
N THR A 217 -6.57 19.91 11.46
CA THR A 217 -6.86 19.98 10.01
C THR A 217 -7.55 21.27 9.61
N ALA A 218 -8.51 21.76 10.41
CA ALA A 218 -9.20 23.02 10.14
C ALA A 218 -8.26 24.24 10.23
N LEU A 219 -7.32 24.23 11.18
CA LEU A 219 -6.29 25.26 11.34
C LEU A 219 -5.27 25.24 10.19
N LEU A 220 -4.79 24.05 9.79
CA LEU A 220 -3.94 23.88 8.60
C LEU A 220 -4.63 24.43 7.33
N ARG A 221 -5.88 24.00 7.10
CA ARG A 221 -6.70 24.42 5.96
C ARG A 221 -7.03 25.91 5.95
N PHE A 222 -7.19 26.53 7.11
CA PHE A 222 -7.37 27.98 7.20
C PHE A 222 -6.08 28.73 6.88
N SER A 223 -4.95 28.33 7.47
CA SER A 223 -3.64 28.95 7.22
C SER A 223 -3.20 28.85 5.75
N ALA A 224 -3.58 27.78 5.05
CA ALA A 224 -3.34 27.58 3.62
C ALA A 224 -3.93 28.65 2.69
N HIS A 225 -4.98 29.35 3.15
CA HIS A 225 -5.73 30.35 2.36
C HIS A 225 -5.64 31.76 2.96
N ARG A 226 -4.60 32.02 3.76
CA ARG A 226 -4.33 33.35 4.28
C ARG A 226 -3.54 34.20 3.28
N ASP A 227 -4.10 35.36 2.95
CA ASP A 227 -3.49 36.35 2.05
C ASP A 227 -2.16 36.91 2.58
N ASP A 228 -1.91 36.80 3.89
CA ASP A 228 -0.69 37.26 4.56
C ASP A 228 0.31 36.14 4.91
N ILE A 229 -0.01 34.89 4.55
CA ILE A 229 0.93 33.73 4.58
C ILE A 229 1.39 33.39 3.16
N THR A 230 0.48 33.38 2.18
CA THR A 230 0.77 33.00 0.79
C THR A 230 1.98 33.76 0.17
N PRO A 231 2.16 35.07 0.37
CA PRO A 231 3.32 35.80 -0.18
C PRO A 231 4.68 35.42 0.40
N LEU A 232 4.73 34.69 1.52
CA LEU A 232 5.97 34.18 2.11
C LEU A 232 6.54 32.98 1.32
N PHE A 233 5.68 32.32 0.54
CA PHE A 233 5.94 31.05 -0.12
C PHE A 233 5.73 31.17 -1.64
N PRO A 234 6.65 31.83 -2.37
CA PRO A 234 6.49 32.11 -3.79
C PRO A 234 6.46 30.86 -4.68
N ASP A 235 7.02 29.74 -4.20
CA ASP A 235 6.93 28.44 -4.89
C ASP A 235 5.67 27.64 -4.50
N GLY A 236 4.70 28.28 -3.84
CA GLY A 236 3.35 27.74 -3.59
C GLY A 236 3.15 27.05 -2.23
N ILE A 237 1.95 26.48 -2.05
CA ILE A 237 1.51 25.78 -0.84
C ILE A 237 1.00 24.40 -1.24
N ILE A 238 1.51 23.36 -0.58
CA ILE A 238 1.22 21.95 -0.86
C ILE A 238 0.58 21.32 0.37
N TYR A 239 -0.52 20.59 0.20
CA TYR A 239 -1.15 19.78 1.25
C TYR A 239 -0.94 18.29 1.01
N LEU A 240 -0.40 17.60 2.01
CA LEU A 240 -0.15 16.17 1.99
C LEU A 240 -0.79 15.50 3.21
N SER A 241 -1.50 14.41 2.98
CA SER A 241 -1.84 13.46 4.04
C SER A 241 -0.65 12.51 4.25
N ALA A 242 -0.17 12.41 5.50
CA ALA A 242 0.83 11.44 5.94
C ALA A 242 0.22 10.09 6.38
N ARG A 243 -1.10 9.93 6.32
CA ARG A 243 -1.78 8.67 6.64
C ARG A 243 -1.20 7.54 5.77
N ASN A 244 -0.74 6.47 6.41
CA ASN A 244 -0.15 5.26 5.81
C ASN A 244 1.03 5.46 4.82
N LYS A 245 1.57 6.68 4.67
CA LYS A 245 2.73 6.96 3.80
C LYS A 245 4.05 6.82 4.54
N SER A 246 5.05 6.26 3.86
CA SER A 246 6.45 6.36 4.29
C SER A 246 7.02 7.74 3.99
N VAL A 247 8.20 8.04 4.52
CA VAL A 247 8.93 9.27 4.17
C VAL A 247 9.31 9.29 2.69
N ASP A 248 9.72 8.16 2.11
CA ASP A 248 10.07 8.07 0.69
C ASP A 248 8.89 8.38 -0.25
N ASP A 249 7.66 8.07 0.18
CA ASP A 249 6.44 8.35 -0.58
C ASP A 249 5.97 9.80 -0.37
N LEU A 250 6.24 10.40 0.80
CA LEU A 250 6.08 11.84 1.02
C LEU A 250 7.11 12.65 0.22
N LEU A 251 8.38 12.24 0.20
CA LEU A 251 9.43 12.84 -0.62
C LEU A 251 9.14 12.70 -2.11
N GLN A 252 8.62 11.55 -2.56
CA GLN A 252 8.12 11.39 -3.92
C GLN A 252 6.95 12.34 -4.21
N SER A 253 5.98 12.45 -3.30
CA SER A 253 4.83 13.37 -3.46
C SER A 253 5.29 14.85 -3.54
N LEU A 254 6.33 15.23 -2.79
CA LEU A 254 6.94 16.56 -2.88
C LEU A 254 7.70 16.77 -4.18
N PHE A 255 8.45 15.77 -4.65
CA PHE A 255 9.12 15.82 -5.95
C PHE A 255 8.09 16.03 -7.08
N GLU A 256 7.01 15.26 -7.10
CA GLU A 256 5.95 15.33 -8.12
C GLU A 256 5.17 16.65 -8.08
N ALA A 257 5.10 17.33 -6.93
CA ALA A 257 4.51 18.67 -6.84
C ALA A 257 5.34 19.77 -7.52
N PHE A 258 6.66 19.56 -7.69
CA PHE A 258 7.56 20.54 -8.31
C PHE A 258 8.08 20.17 -9.69
N TYR A 259 7.88 18.93 -10.15
CA TYR A 259 8.53 18.39 -11.33
C TYR A 259 7.61 17.46 -12.13
N GLU A 260 7.50 17.74 -13.43
CA GLU A 260 7.01 16.80 -14.43
C GLU A 260 8.16 16.02 -15.06
N THR A 261 7.88 14.79 -15.50
CA THR A 261 8.86 13.88 -16.08
C THR A 261 8.29 13.18 -17.31
N ASP A 262 9.07 13.14 -18.40
CA ASP A 262 8.68 12.48 -19.65
C ASP A 262 8.47 10.96 -19.52
N ILE A 263 9.20 10.33 -18.61
CA ILE A 263 9.04 8.93 -18.20
C ILE A 263 8.88 8.82 -16.67
N PRO A 264 8.18 7.80 -16.13
CA PRO A 264 8.06 7.57 -14.70
C PRO A 264 9.41 7.56 -13.98
N PHE A 265 9.66 8.55 -13.11
CA PHE A 265 10.95 8.74 -12.44
C PHE A 265 10.85 8.87 -10.91
N LYS A 266 11.70 8.12 -10.20
CA LYS A 266 11.91 8.21 -8.74
C LYS A 266 13.37 8.61 -8.43
N PRO A 267 13.62 9.64 -7.61
CA PRO A 267 14.95 9.90 -7.07
C PRO A 267 15.41 8.73 -6.18
N ALA A 268 16.64 8.24 -6.41
CA ALA A 268 17.13 7.01 -5.78
C ALA A 268 17.62 7.20 -4.33
N THR A 269 18.04 8.40 -3.95
CA THR A 269 18.72 8.64 -2.65
C THR A 269 18.37 10.00 -2.06
N GLU A 270 18.60 10.15 -0.76
CA GLU A 270 18.48 11.39 0.01
C GLU A 270 19.17 12.59 -0.68
N MET A 271 20.41 12.39 -1.15
CA MET A 271 21.19 13.44 -1.82
C MET A 271 20.52 13.93 -3.11
N HIS A 272 19.81 13.07 -3.82
CA HIS A 272 19.02 13.47 -4.99
C HIS A 272 17.82 14.33 -4.57
N PHE A 273 17.03 13.91 -3.57
CA PHE A 273 15.93 14.72 -3.05
C PHE A 273 16.42 16.09 -2.54
N ARG A 274 17.47 16.12 -1.69
CA ARG A 274 18.10 17.37 -1.21
C ARG A 274 18.53 18.28 -2.35
N ARG A 275 19.11 17.75 -3.43
CA ARG A 275 19.56 18.55 -4.57
C ARG A 275 18.39 19.16 -5.35
N MET A 276 17.26 18.44 -5.46
CA MET A 276 16.11 18.86 -6.26
C MET A 276 15.14 19.76 -5.49
N LEU A 277 14.96 19.52 -4.19
CA LEU A 277 14.14 20.38 -3.32
C LEU A 277 14.89 21.64 -2.84
N ARG A 278 16.17 21.79 -3.18
CA ARG A 278 17.00 22.95 -2.82
C ARG A 278 16.45 24.25 -3.40
N ASN A 279 16.50 25.31 -2.60
CA ASN A 279 16.01 26.66 -2.89
C ASN A 279 14.49 26.77 -3.13
N LYS A 280 13.71 25.69 -2.95
CA LYS A 280 12.23 25.73 -3.05
C LYS A 280 11.66 26.40 -1.80
N LYS A 281 10.98 27.53 -1.99
CA LYS A 281 10.34 28.33 -0.93
C LYS A 281 8.83 28.10 -0.93
N SER A 282 8.44 26.92 -0.48
CA SER A 282 7.04 26.50 -0.35
C SER A 282 6.67 26.21 1.09
N LEU A 283 5.37 26.24 1.37
CA LEU A 283 4.78 25.72 2.61
C LEU A 283 4.16 24.34 2.36
N VAL A 284 4.59 23.34 3.11
CA VAL A 284 4.00 21.99 3.12
C VAL A 284 3.14 21.84 4.37
N LEU A 285 1.86 21.59 4.15
CA LEU A 285 0.87 21.27 5.18
C LEU A 285 0.82 19.75 5.30
N LEU A 286 1.32 19.19 6.40
CA LEU A 286 1.40 17.74 6.58
C LEU A 286 0.42 17.29 7.66
N ASP A 287 -0.66 16.62 7.24
CA ASP A 287 -1.75 16.21 8.13
C ASP A 287 -1.77 14.69 8.40
N ASN A 288 -2.38 14.27 9.52
CA ASN A 288 -2.45 12.87 9.97
C ASN A 288 -1.08 12.19 10.14
N ILE A 289 -0.13 12.85 10.79
CA ILE A 289 1.22 12.31 11.00
C ILE A 289 1.21 11.19 12.06
N ASN A 290 1.59 9.99 11.61
CA ASN A 290 1.72 8.78 12.44
C ASN A 290 3.14 8.15 12.40
N GLY A 291 4.10 8.78 11.70
CA GLY A 291 5.48 8.28 11.58
C GLY A 291 6.32 8.49 12.85
N SER A 292 7.52 7.89 12.91
CA SER A 292 8.43 8.12 14.04
C SER A 292 9.03 9.53 14.00
N GLN A 293 9.55 10.00 15.13
CA GLN A 293 10.28 11.27 15.21
C GLN A 293 11.42 11.34 14.16
N ILE A 294 12.20 10.25 14.05
CA ILE A 294 13.35 10.12 13.13
C ILE A 294 12.90 10.26 11.67
N ASP A 295 11.75 9.68 11.31
CA ASP A 295 11.18 9.76 9.97
C ASP A 295 10.84 11.21 9.57
N ILE A 296 10.26 11.97 10.51
CA ILE A 296 9.87 13.35 10.28
C ILE A 296 11.11 14.26 10.25
N GLU A 297 12.06 14.08 11.16
CA GLU A 297 13.35 14.79 11.15
C GLU A 297 14.10 14.56 9.82
N TYR A 298 14.10 13.32 9.32
CA TYR A 298 14.68 12.97 8.01
C TYR A 298 13.99 13.72 6.86
N LEU A 299 12.64 13.74 6.82
CA LEU A 299 11.86 14.52 5.85
C LEU A 299 12.22 16.01 5.87
N LEU A 300 12.27 16.62 7.05
CA LEU A 300 12.62 18.04 7.21
C LEU A 300 14.06 18.31 6.73
N SER A 301 14.99 17.40 7.05
CA SER A 301 16.39 17.53 6.64
C SER A 301 16.59 17.43 5.12
N CYS A 302 15.71 16.69 4.42
CA CYS A 302 15.73 16.58 2.96
C CYS A 302 15.34 17.89 2.24
N ALA A 303 14.60 18.77 2.91
CA ALA A 303 14.00 19.97 2.29
C ALA A 303 14.12 21.23 3.19
N PRO A 304 15.36 21.68 3.52
CA PRO A 304 15.58 22.71 4.54
C PRO A 304 15.07 24.13 4.16
N ASP A 305 14.93 24.41 2.86
CA ASP A 305 14.39 25.68 2.34
C ASP A 305 12.85 25.71 2.36
N ILE A 306 12.22 24.54 2.29
CA ILE A 306 10.77 24.36 2.45
C ILE A 306 10.41 24.52 3.94
N LYS A 307 9.21 25.02 4.23
CA LYS A 307 8.67 25.08 5.59
C LYS A 307 7.48 24.16 5.76
N PHE A 308 7.38 23.56 6.94
CA PHE A 308 6.36 22.58 7.25
C PHE A 308 5.45 23.10 8.36
N LEU A 309 4.14 22.99 8.13
CA LEU A 309 3.10 23.14 9.15
C LEU A 309 2.46 21.76 9.34
N LEU A 310 2.82 21.11 10.44
CA LEU A 310 2.57 19.71 10.74
C LEU A 310 1.35 19.57 11.66
N ALA A 311 0.58 18.50 11.52
CA ALA A 311 -0.51 18.13 12.42
C ALA A 311 -0.34 16.70 12.97
N SER A 312 -0.15 16.60 14.29
CA SER A 312 0.16 15.36 15.01
C SER A 312 -0.77 15.14 16.22
N GLN A 313 -0.81 13.92 16.76
CA GLN A 313 -1.61 13.63 17.96
C GLN A 313 -0.90 14.05 19.26
N GLN A 314 0.43 13.96 19.25
CA GLN A 314 1.34 14.28 20.36
C GLN A 314 2.51 15.06 19.76
N GLN A 315 3.24 15.82 20.58
CA GLN A 315 4.46 16.48 20.11
C GLN A 315 5.50 15.41 19.77
N ASN A 316 5.90 15.36 18.51
CA ASN A 316 6.87 14.40 18.00
C ASN A 316 8.25 15.04 17.75
N LEU A 317 8.32 16.37 17.56
CA LEU A 317 9.55 17.05 17.17
C LEU A 317 10.23 17.82 18.32
N SER A 318 11.55 17.96 18.21
CA SER A 318 12.35 18.80 19.08
C SER A 318 12.15 20.29 18.77
N GLU A 319 12.39 21.17 19.75
CA GLU A 319 12.31 22.63 19.56
C GLU A 319 13.29 23.17 18.49
N SER A 320 14.34 22.42 18.13
CA SER A 320 15.24 22.77 17.02
C SER A 320 14.65 22.48 15.65
N ASP A 321 13.73 21.51 15.53
CA ASP A 321 13.20 21.04 14.24
C ASP A 321 11.86 21.70 13.91
N ALA A 322 11.01 21.93 14.92
CA ALA A 322 9.77 22.68 14.79
C ALA A 322 9.38 23.39 16.10
N THR A 323 8.77 24.57 15.98
CA THR A 323 8.11 25.22 17.12
C THR A 323 6.81 24.49 17.42
N ALA A 324 6.73 23.88 18.60
CA ALA A 324 5.55 23.15 19.05
C ALA A 324 4.40 24.09 19.44
N LEU A 325 3.23 23.90 18.84
CA LEU A 325 2.01 24.68 19.08
C LEU A 325 0.91 23.76 19.64
N PRO A 326 0.76 23.65 20.97
CA PRO A 326 -0.29 22.83 21.57
C PRO A 326 -1.68 23.40 21.27
N LEU A 327 -2.58 22.57 20.76
CA LEU A 327 -4.00 22.89 20.69
C LEU A 327 -4.73 22.32 21.90
N SER A 328 -5.36 23.22 22.67
CA SER A 328 -6.34 22.91 23.70
C SER A 328 -7.77 22.90 23.13
N GLY A 329 -8.80 22.65 23.93
CA GLY A 329 -10.19 22.90 23.51
C GLY A 329 -10.49 24.40 23.32
N LEU A 330 -11.68 24.71 22.82
CA LEU A 330 -12.13 26.08 22.64
C LEU A 330 -12.42 26.75 24.00
N PRO A 331 -12.04 28.03 24.18
CA PRO A 331 -12.55 28.88 25.25
C PRO A 331 -14.06 28.90 25.30
N MET A 332 -14.59 29.18 26.49
CA MET A 332 -16.02 29.06 26.76
C MET A 332 -16.95 29.85 25.81
N PRO A 333 -16.63 31.10 25.39
CA PRO A 333 -17.49 31.83 24.45
C PRO A 333 -17.63 31.11 23.11
N ASP A 334 -16.52 30.69 22.52
CA ASP A 334 -16.45 30.05 21.21
C ASP A 334 -16.93 28.59 21.24
N ALA A 335 -16.75 27.90 22.36
CA ALA A 335 -17.37 26.60 22.60
C ALA A 335 -18.91 26.69 22.59
N ILE A 336 -19.49 27.72 23.22
CA ILE A 336 -20.92 27.99 23.19
C ILE A 336 -21.36 28.43 21.78
N ALA A 337 -20.61 29.31 21.11
CA ALA A 337 -20.93 29.74 19.75
C ALA A 337 -20.89 28.58 18.73
N LEU A 338 -19.96 27.62 18.89
CA LEU A 338 -19.93 26.40 18.10
C LEU A 338 -21.13 25.49 18.38
N PHE A 339 -21.57 25.39 19.65
CA PHE A 339 -22.78 24.66 20.03
C PHE A 339 -24.02 25.29 19.37
N GLU A 340 -24.21 26.61 19.48
CA GLU A 340 -25.33 27.34 18.85
C GLU A 340 -25.31 27.21 17.32
N ARG A 341 -24.14 27.33 16.69
CA ARG A 341 -23.97 27.13 15.24
C ARG A 341 -24.34 25.72 14.79
N SER A 342 -24.07 24.71 15.61
CA SER A 342 -24.37 23.29 15.31
C SER A 342 -25.81 22.89 15.69
N LEU A 343 -26.43 23.64 16.60
CA LEU A 343 -27.84 23.53 17.00
C LEU A 343 -28.78 24.27 16.03
N GLU A 344 -28.24 25.16 15.19
CA GLU A 344 -28.95 26.05 14.24
C GLU A 344 -29.95 27.03 14.89
N ARG A 345 -29.78 27.31 16.18
CA ARG A 345 -30.52 28.34 16.91
C ARG A 345 -29.74 28.83 18.11
N SER A 346 -30.08 30.04 18.58
CA SER A 346 -29.62 30.55 19.86
C SER A 346 -30.17 29.73 21.04
N LEU A 347 -29.42 29.73 22.13
CA LEU A 347 -29.80 29.11 23.39
C LEU A 347 -30.67 30.05 24.24
N GLN A 348 -31.68 29.49 24.89
CA GLN A 348 -32.40 30.19 25.96
C GLN A 348 -31.48 30.42 27.17
N PRO A 349 -31.70 31.44 28.02
CA PRO A 349 -30.80 31.74 29.15
C PRO A 349 -30.54 30.55 30.10
N ILE A 350 -31.55 29.70 30.31
CA ILE A 350 -31.43 28.47 31.11
C ILE A 350 -30.61 27.37 30.39
N GLU A 351 -30.79 27.23 29.07
CA GLU A 351 -29.99 26.31 28.25
C GLU A 351 -28.53 26.77 28.19
N GLN A 352 -28.27 28.08 28.08
CA GLN A 352 -26.93 28.64 28.03
C GLN A 352 -26.12 28.33 29.30
N LYS A 353 -26.76 28.29 30.48
CA LYS A 353 -26.10 27.84 31.71
C LYS A 353 -25.71 26.36 31.62
N ALA A 354 -26.64 25.49 31.23
CA ALA A 354 -26.38 24.06 31.12
C ALA A 354 -25.32 23.73 30.05
N VAL A 355 -25.37 24.39 28.89
CA VAL A 355 -24.38 24.23 27.81
C VAL A 355 -23.00 24.76 28.24
N ARG A 356 -22.92 25.82 29.07
CA ARG A 356 -21.65 26.24 29.68
C ARG A 356 -21.04 25.15 30.56
N GLU A 357 -21.86 24.46 31.34
CA GLU A 357 -21.43 23.32 32.18
C GLU A 357 -21.00 22.12 31.31
N LEU A 358 -21.75 21.82 30.22
CA LEU A 358 -21.37 20.82 29.21
C LEU A 358 -20.00 21.14 28.58
N CYS A 359 -19.83 22.34 28.04
CA CYS A 359 -18.59 22.76 27.39
C CYS A 359 -17.39 22.73 28.36
N ALA A 360 -17.61 22.97 29.66
CA ALA A 360 -16.59 22.81 30.69
C ALA A 360 -16.22 21.33 30.91
N HIS A 361 -17.21 20.44 31.00
CA HIS A 361 -17.01 19.00 31.13
C HIS A 361 -16.26 18.41 29.92
N LEU A 362 -16.65 18.81 28.70
CA LEU A 362 -15.99 18.46 27.44
C LEU A 362 -14.66 19.22 27.23
N LYS A 363 -14.23 20.07 28.18
CA LYS A 363 -13.00 20.90 28.10
C LYS A 363 -12.90 21.73 26.80
N GLY A 364 -14.03 22.14 26.23
CA GLY A 364 -14.10 22.87 24.95
C GLY A 364 -13.87 22.04 23.69
N HIS A 365 -13.93 20.70 23.74
CA HIS A 365 -13.58 19.83 22.63
C HIS A 365 -14.51 20.02 21.39
N PRO A 366 -14.02 20.57 20.25
CA PRO A 366 -14.86 20.99 19.14
C PRO A 366 -15.75 19.89 18.55
N LEU A 367 -15.16 18.72 18.27
CA LEU A 367 -15.88 17.64 17.59
C LEU A 367 -17.04 17.06 18.44
N GLN A 368 -16.80 16.76 19.71
CA GLN A 368 -17.82 16.33 20.67
C GLN A 368 -18.94 17.39 20.82
N ILE A 369 -18.59 18.68 20.90
CA ILE A 369 -19.56 19.79 20.97
C ILE A 369 -20.46 19.78 19.73
N LYS A 370 -19.90 19.67 18.53
CA LYS A 370 -20.67 19.53 17.28
C LYS A 370 -21.60 18.31 17.33
N GLN A 371 -21.04 17.13 17.64
CA GLN A 371 -21.78 15.86 17.64
C GLN A 371 -22.98 15.86 18.59
N ILE A 372 -22.83 16.41 19.80
CA ILE A 372 -23.91 16.51 20.78
C ILE A 372 -24.97 17.53 20.34
N ALA A 373 -24.56 18.71 19.85
CA ALA A 373 -25.49 19.74 19.39
C ALA A 373 -26.29 19.28 18.15
N SER A 374 -25.63 18.65 17.17
CA SER A 374 -26.26 18.08 15.97
C SER A 374 -27.25 16.97 16.32
N LEU A 375 -26.91 16.08 17.27
CA LEU A 375 -27.81 15.03 17.75
C LEU A 375 -29.07 15.62 18.41
N ILE A 376 -28.92 16.64 19.25
CA ILE A 376 -30.02 17.36 19.89
C ILE A 376 -30.94 18.01 18.84
N ARG A 377 -30.36 18.70 17.84
CA ARG A 377 -31.10 19.29 16.71
C ARG A 377 -31.89 18.24 15.94
N HIS A 378 -31.24 17.14 15.54
CA HIS A 378 -31.85 16.12 14.69
C HIS A 378 -32.95 15.32 15.41
N GLN A 379 -32.71 14.86 16.64
CA GLN A 379 -33.71 14.10 17.41
C GLN A 379 -34.77 14.99 18.10
N LYS A 380 -34.64 16.32 18.00
CA LYS A 380 -35.52 17.32 18.65
C LYS A 380 -35.64 17.14 20.16
N ILE A 381 -34.57 16.67 20.81
CA ILE A 381 -34.51 16.49 22.26
C ILE A 381 -34.40 17.87 22.93
N ALA A 382 -34.97 18.03 24.13
CA ALA A 382 -34.76 19.21 24.94
C ALA A 382 -33.27 19.32 25.36
N VAL A 383 -32.61 20.45 25.06
CA VAL A 383 -31.18 20.67 25.34
C VAL A 383 -30.83 20.31 26.79
N LEU A 384 -31.66 20.75 27.74
CA LEU A 384 -31.44 20.53 29.17
C LEU A 384 -31.36 19.03 29.54
N ASP A 385 -32.15 18.17 28.92
CA ASP A 385 -32.23 16.77 29.31
C ASP A 385 -31.08 15.96 28.73
N LYS A 386 -30.71 16.21 27.46
CA LYS A 386 -29.50 15.60 26.88
C LYS A 386 -28.22 16.09 27.57
N VAL A 387 -28.14 17.38 27.92
CA VAL A 387 -27.00 17.93 28.67
C VAL A 387 -26.85 17.27 30.04
N LYS A 388 -27.93 17.13 30.83
CA LYS A 388 -27.89 16.41 32.12
C LYS A 388 -27.38 14.98 31.95
N HIS A 389 -27.85 14.26 30.93
CA HIS A 389 -27.43 12.88 30.69
C HIS A 389 -25.96 12.75 30.29
N VAL A 390 -25.41 13.71 29.52
CA VAL A 390 -23.97 13.74 29.22
C VAL A 390 -23.14 14.13 30.44
N LEU A 391 -23.60 15.08 31.25
CA LEU A 391 -22.91 15.48 32.49
C LEU A 391 -22.88 14.39 33.57
N ALA A 392 -23.78 13.40 33.50
CA ALA A 392 -23.86 12.29 34.44
C ALA A 392 -22.96 11.09 34.09
N THR A 393 -22.31 11.09 32.92
CA THR A 393 -21.42 9.99 32.47
C THR A 393 -19.94 10.37 32.52
N GLN A 394 -19.07 9.35 32.43
CA GLN A 394 -17.63 9.50 32.22
C GLN A 394 -17.23 9.35 30.74
N SER A 395 -18.13 8.86 29.87
CA SER A 395 -17.89 8.76 28.41
C SER A 395 -19.01 9.49 27.63
N PRO A 396 -18.79 10.78 27.30
CA PRO A 396 -19.71 11.57 26.48
C PRO A 396 -19.97 10.96 25.10
N GLU A 397 -18.97 10.35 24.47
CA GLU A 397 -19.09 9.69 23.17
C GLU A 397 -19.98 8.45 23.25
N GLN A 398 -19.79 7.58 24.23
CA GLN A 398 -20.65 6.41 24.43
C GLN A 398 -22.11 6.82 24.60
N VAL A 399 -22.39 7.81 25.46
CA VAL A 399 -23.74 8.36 25.64
C VAL A 399 -24.27 9.06 24.38
N THR A 400 -23.40 9.59 23.52
CA THR A 400 -23.80 10.16 22.23
C THR A 400 -24.24 9.05 21.27
N VAL A 401 -23.48 7.95 21.20
CA VAL A 401 -23.81 6.80 20.35
C VAL A 401 -25.04 6.03 20.85
N GLU A 402 -25.13 5.74 22.15
CA GLU A 402 -26.27 5.03 22.75
C GLU A 402 -27.60 5.75 22.51
N THR A 403 -27.63 7.09 22.63
CA THR A 403 -28.82 7.89 22.32
C THR A 403 -29.10 7.99 20.82
N ALA A 404 -28.07 7.93 19.98
CA ALA A 404 -28.24 7.92 18.53
C ALA A 404 -28.66 6.54 17.98
N LYS A 405 -28.64 5.47 18.79
CA LYS A 405 -28.83 4.08 18.34
C LYS A 405 -30.06 3.87 17.45
N GLU A 406 -31.24 4.23 17.92
CA GLU A 406 -32.51 4.07 17.19
C GLU A 406 -32.55 4.88 15.87
N LEU A 407 -31.91 6.05 15.84
CA LEU A 407 -31.80 6.87 14.62
C LEU A 407 -30.89 6.19 13.58
N LEU A 408 -29.92 5.40 14.05
CA LEU A 408 -28.85 4.79 13.28
C LEU A 408 -29.11 3.33 12.90
N ASP A 409 -30.25 2.76 13.25
CA ASP A 409 -30.69 1.45 12.74
C ASP A 409 -30.75 1.48 11.19
N SER A 410 -31.11 2.63 10.61
CA SER A 410 -31.03 2.89 9.15
C SER A 410 -29.60 2.95 8.57
N ALA A 411 -28.60 3.16 9.43
CA ALA A 411 -27.18 3.26 9.10
C ALA A 411 -26.37 2.00 9.45
N GLN A 412 -27.00 1.03 10.13
CA GLN A 412 -26.34 -0.16 10.71
C GLN A 412 -25.59 -1.01 9.66
N GLN A 413 -25.98 -0.98 8.39
CA GLN A 413 -25.27 -1.70 7.33
C GLN A 413 -23.96 -1.01 6.91
N ALA A 414 -23.90 0.32 6.92
CA ALA A 414 -22.76 1.11 6.44
C ALA A 414 -21.77 1.47 7.56
N LEU A 415 -22.24 1.67 8.79
CA LEU A 415 -21.41 2.01 9.95
C LEU A 415 -20.27 1.00 10.22
N PRO A 416 -20.47 -0.34 10.13
CA PRO A 416 -19.37 -1.30 10.29
C PRO A 416 -18.28 -1.18 9.21
N VAL A 417 -18.64 -0.82 7.97
CA VAL A 417 -17.67 -0.62 6.86
C VAL A 417 -16.78 0.58 7.16
N LEU A 418 -17.41 1.73 7.44
CA LEU A 418 -16.74 2.97 7.81
C LEU A 418 -15.91 2.82 9.10
N GLY A 419 -16.41 2.00 10.02
CA GLY A 419 -15.78 1.69 11.30
C GLY A 419 -14.52 0.84 11.17
N LEU A 420 -14.56 -0.25 10.41
CA LEU A 420 -13.39 -1.13 10.18
C LEU A 420 -12.22 -0.35 9.56
N LEU A 421 -12.53 0.57 8.66
CA LEU A 421 -11.54 1.42 7.98
C LEU A 421 -11.02 2.58 8.82
N ALA A 422 -11.60 2.83 10.01
CA ALA A 422 -11.03 3.63 11.09
C ALA A 422 -10.36 4.96 10.64
N GLY A 423 -11.11 5.79 9.91
CA GLY A 423 -10.65 7.10 9.43
C GLY A 423 -10.06 7.10 8.02
N VAL A 424 -9.86 5.93 7.40
CA VAL A 424 -9.57 5.82 5.96
C VAL A 424 -10.84 6.11 5.15
N PRO A 425 -10.80 7.04 4.17
CA PRO A 425 -11.98 7.44 3.41
C PRO A 425 -12.33 6.46 2.28
N LEU A 426 -13.62 6.31 1.98
CA LEU A 426 -14.14 5.58 0.81
C LEU A 426 -15.18 6.40 0.04
N PRO A 427 -15.27 6.25 -1.29
CA PRO A 427 -16.33 6.85 -2.07
C PRO A 427 -17.69 6.16 -1.80
N ALA A 428 -18.79 6.91 -1.99
CA ALA A 428 -20.14 6.45 -1.65
C ALA A 428 -20.60 5.18 -2.38
N ASN A 429 -20.14 4.96 -3.62
CA ASN A 429 -20.43 3.75 -4.40
C ASN A 429 -19.80 2.49 -3.78
N ALA A 430 -18.52 2.55 -3.39
CA ALA A 430 -17.86 1.44 -2.69
C ALA A 430 -18.56 1.13 -1.36
N LEU A 431 -18.93 2.17 -0.60
CA LEU A 431 -19.67 2.00 0.65
C LEU A 431 -21.03 1.32 0.44
N ALA A 432 -21.79 1.67 -0.60
CA ALA A 432 -23.03 0.98 -0.97
C ALA A 432 -22.79 -0.50 -1.28
N GLU A 433 -21.82 -0.82 -2.14
CA GLU A 433 -21.52 -2.19 -2.55
C GLU A 433 -21.06 -3.08 -1.38
N ILE A 434 -20.18 -2.58 -0.51
CA ILE A 434 -19.66 -3.37 0.63
C ILE A 434 -20.75 -3.58 1.70
N SER A 435 -21.49 -2.52 2.03
CA SER A 435 -22.53 -2.58 3.06
C SER A 435 -23.77 -3.36 2.62
N GLY A 436 -24.06 -3.36 1.32
CA GLY A 436 -25.30 -3.90 0.74
C GLY A 436 -26.49 -2.93 0.82
N THR A 437 -26.29 -1.67 1.21
CA THR A 437 -27.38 -0.70 1.36
C THR A 437 -27.77 -0.06 0.03
N THR A 438 -29.07 -0.04 -0.28
CA THR A 438 -29.63 0.66 -1.43
C THR A 438 -29.84 2.16 -1.20
N ASN A 439 -29.65 2.65 0.03
CA ASN A 439 -29.96 4.03 0.42
C ASN A 439 -28.74 4.78 0.99
N ILE A 440 -27.54 4.50 0.46
CA ILE A 440 -26.28 5.03 1.01
C ILE A 440 -26.27 6.55 1.13
N ASN A 441 -26.85 7.27 0.16
CA ASN A 441 -26.83 8.73 0.15
C ASN A 441 -27.63 9.34 1.31
N ALA A 442 -28.76 8.73 1.71
CA ALA A 442 -29.50 9.17 2.88
C ALA A 442 -28.76 8.83 4.18
N THR A 443 -28.11 7.66 4.25
CA THR A 443 -27.26 7.27 5.37
C THR A 443 -26.07 8.22 5.55
N LEU A 444 -25.38 8.58 4.46
CA LEU A 444 -24.26 9.52 4.49
C LEU A 444 -24.73 10.91 4.90
N ALA A 445 -25.81 11.43 4.30
CA ALA A 445 -26.39 12.73 4.68
C ALA A 445 -26.79 12.80 6.17
N LEU A 446 -27.38 11.72 6.72
CA LEU A 446 -27.68 11.60 8.14
C LEU A 446 -26.41 11.68 9.01
N LEU A 447 -25.37 10.93 8.66
CA LEU A 447 -24.13 10.89 9.43
C LEU A 447 -23.30 12.19 9.28
N GLU A 448 -23.37 12.87 8.14
CA GLU A 448 -22.83 14.22 7.95
C GLU A 448 -23.57 15.25 8.81
N ASP A 449 -24.91 15.22 8.81
CA ASP A 449 -25.74 16.13 9.59
C ASP A 449 -25.41 16.02 11.09
N LEU A 450 -25.24 14.79 11.58
CA LEU A 450 -24.82 14.48 12.95
C LEU A 450 -23.36 14.88 13.28
N SER A 451 -22.55 15.30 12.31
CA SER A 451 -21.09 15.50 12.43
C SER A 451 -20.31 14.23 12.81
N TRP A 452 -20.75 13.08 12.31
CA TRP A 452 -20.11 11.78 12.54
C TRP A 452 -19.16 11.39 11.40
N LEU A 453 -19.30 11.99 10.22
CA LEU A 453 -18.36 11.82 9.11
C LEU A 453 -17.40 13.01 8.97
N SER A 454 -16.21 12.71 8.45
CA SER A 454 -15.34 13.66 7.78
C SER A 454 -15.27 13.35 6.29
N THR A 455 -15.29 14.39 5.47
CA THR A 455 -15.26 14.30 4.00
C THR A 455 -13.91 14.75 3.45
N ASN A 456 -13.40 14.00 2.47
CA ASN A 456 -12.28 14.39 1.63
C ASN A 456 -12.73 14.33 0.17
N GLY A 457 -13.12 15.47 -0.39
CA GLY A 457 -13.78 15.52 -1.70
C GLY A 457 -15.08 14.72 -1.70
N THR A 458 -15.14 13.67 -2.52
CA THR A 458 -16.27 12.74 -2.68
C THR A 458 -16.19 11.50 -1.80
N GLN A 459 -15.16 11.39 -0.95
CA GLN A 459 -14.92 10.24 -0.08
C GLN A 459 -15.25 10.56 1.39
N TYR A 460 -15.69 9.52 2.11
CA TYR A 460 -16.25 9.61 3.46
C TYR A 460 -15.50 8.69 4.43
N CYS A 461 -15.16 9.18 5.61
CA CYS A 461 -14.72 8.35 6.74
C CYS A 461 -15.46 8.72 8.03
N LEU A 462 -15.62 7.72 8.91
CA LEU A 462 -16.16 7.90 10.25
C LEU A 462 -15.14 8.62 11.14
N ALA A 463 -15.61 9.57 11.95
CA ALA A 463 -14.82 10.22 12.98
C ALA A 463 -14.28 9.19 13.98
N GLU A 464 -12.95 9.06 14.11
CA GLU A 464 -12.35 7.91 14.81
C GLU A 464 -12.69 7.90 16.33
N ASN A 465 -13.05 9.05 16.92
CA ASN A 465 -13.55 9.14 18.30
C ASN A 465 -14.84 8.33 18.55
N LEU A 466 -15.57 7.97 17.49
CA LEU A 466 -16.78 7.15 17.55
C LEU A 466 -16.49 5.66 17.28
N VAL A 467 -15.36 5.30 16.69
CA VAL A 467 -15.03 3.91 16.29
C VAL A 467 -15.10 2.96 17.49
N THR A 468 -14.45 3.30 18.61
CA THR A 468 -14.43 2.44 19.80
C THR A 468 -15.81 2.32 20.48
N PRO A 469 -16.55 3.42 20.77
CA PRO A 469 -17.93 3.32 21.25
C PRO A 469 -18.86 2.53 20.33
N LEU A 470 -18.72 2.66 19.01
CA LEU A 470 -19.56 1.95 18.04
C LEU A 470 -19.31 0.44 18.03
N LYS A 471 -18.06 -0.01 18.18
CA LYS A 471 -17.71 -1.44 18.33
C LYS A 471 -18.33 -2.10 19.57
N GLN A 472 -18.66 -1.33 20.61
CA GLN A 472 -19.26 -1.87 21.84
C GLN A 472 -20.77 -2.16 21.67
N ILE A 473 -21.42 -1.55 20.69
CA ILE A 473 -22.89 -1.58 20.51
C ILE A 473 -23.28 -2.42 19.28
N TRP A 474 -22.40 -2.49 18.27
CA TRP A 474 -22.62 -3.22 17.03
C TRP A 474 -21.47 -4.19 16.73
N ASP A 475 -21.81 -5.45 16.40
CA ASP A 475 -20.85 -6.43 15.89
C ASP A 475 -20.46 -6.12 14.43
N TRP A 476 -19.16 -6.13 14.15
CA TRP A 476 -18.59 -5.85 12.83
C TRP A 476 -17.95 -7.10 12.19
N SER A 477 -18.00 -8.26 12.86
CA SER A 477 -17.35 -9.50 12.42
C SER A 477 -17.66 -9.88 10.97
N GLY A 478 -18.94 -9.89 10.60
CA GLY A 478 -19.44 -10.18 9.25
C GLY A 478 -19.20 -9.08 8.21
N CYS A 479 -18.42 -8.04 8.51
CA CYS A 479 -18.09 -6.96 7.58
C CYS A 479 -16.73 -7.14 6.91
N LEU A 480 -15.74 -7.73 7.58
CA LEU A 480 -14.39 -7.89 7.02
C LEU A 480 -14.37 -8.77 5.74
N PRO A 481 -15.01 -9.96 5.69
CA PRO A 481 -15.03 -10.76 4.46
C PRO A 481 -15.68 -10.04 3.28
N ARG A 482 -16.70 -9.20 3.53
CA ARG A 482 -17.36 -8.39 2.49
C ARG A 482 -16.45 -7.28 1.97
N LEU A 483 -15.72 -6.60 2.86
CA LEU A 483 -14.72 -5.60 2.52
C LEU A 483 -13.60 -6.21 1.67
N VAL A 484 -12.97 -7.29 2.12
CA VAL A 484 -11.90 -8.00 1.40
C VAL A 484 -12.38 -8.42 0.01
N ASN A 485 -13.52 -9.11 -0.09
CA ASN A 485 -14.07 -9.55 -1.37
C ASN A 485 -14.45 -8.40 -2.32
N HIS A 486 -14.98 -7.27 -1.83
CA HIS A 486 -15.24 -6.10 -2.67
C HIS A 486 -13.93 -5.47 -3.17
N ILE A 487 -12.99 -5.21 -2.27
CA ILE A 487 -11.69 -4.62 -2.62
C ILE A 487 -10.97 -5.51 -3.63
N THR A 488 -10.92 -6.84 -3.43
CA THR A 488 -10.35 -7.79 -4.39
C THR A 488 -11.00 -7.70 -5.77
N ARG A 489 -12.34 -7.77 -5.88
CA ARG A 489 -13.05 -7.67 -7.18
C ARG A 489 -12.90 -6.30 -7.85
N TRP A 490 -12.81 -5.24 -7.06
CA TRP A 490 -12.52 -3.90 -7.55
C TRP A 490 -11.09 -3.88 -8.13
N SER A 491 -10.11 -4.38 -7.40
CA SER A 491 -8.71 -4.45 -7.85
C SER A 491 -8.52 -5.34 -9.07
N GLU A 492 -9.21 -6.47 -9.18
CA GLU A 492 -9.26 -7.28 -10.41
C GLU A 492 -9.77 -6.48 -11.61
N ARG A 493 -10.85 -5.70 -11.43
CA ARG A 493 -11.46 -4.87 -12.49
C ARG A 493 -10.53 -3.75 -12.94
N TYR A 494 -9.80 -3.15 -12.01
CA TYR A 494 -8.92 -1.99 -12.28
C TYR A 494 -7.44 -2.36 -12.40
N ALA A 495 -7.07 -3.65 -12.43
CA ALA A 495 -5.68 -4.15 -12.40
C ALA A 495 -4.73 -3.57 -13.46
N GLN A 496 -5.25 -2.98 -14.54
CA GLN A 496 -4.47 -2.32 -15.59
C GLN A 496 -4.53 -0.77 -15.56
N ASN A 497 -5.27 -0.17 -14.60
CA ASN A 497 -5.39 1.27 -14.41
C ASN A 497 -4.78 1.67 -13.06
N SER A 498 -3.49 1.99 -13.06
CA SER A 498 -2.74 2.34 -11.85
C SER A 498 -3.25 3.59 -11.14
N THR A 499 -3.88 4.52 -11.86
CA THR A 499 -4.39 5.79 -11.29
C THR A 499 -5.61 5.56 -10.40
N GLU A 500 -6.61 4.82 -10.89
CA GLU A 500 -7.79 4.42 -10.10
C GLU A 500 -7.35 3.63 -8.86
N ILE A 501 -6.36 2.73 -9.03
CA ILE A 501 -5.82 1.92 -7.94
C ILE A 501 -5.22 2.78 -6.81
N LEU A 502 -4.59 3.91 -7.13
CA LEU A 502 -4.08 4.83 -6.11
C LEU A 502 -5.16 5.52 -5.29
N GLU A 503 -6.31 5.85 -5.87
CA GLU A 503 -7.37 6.59 -5.17
C GLU A 503 -7.94 5.83 -3.96
N CYS A 504 -7.79 4.50 -3.95
CA CYS A 504 -8.18 3.62 -2.83
C CYS A 504 -6.99 2.92 -2.16
N ALA A 505 -5.74 3.34 -2.39
CA ALA A 505 -4.56 2.68 -1.84
C ALA A 505 -4.59 2.59 -0.30
N ASP A 506 -5.01 3.65 0.39
CA ASP A 506 -5.17 3.63 1.85
C ASP A 506 -6.19 2.58 2.32
N ALA A 507 -7.31 2.42 1.59
CA ALA A 507 -8.35 1.45 1.91
C ALA A 507 -7.87 0.01 1.67
N VAL A 508 -7.03 -0.20 0.66
CA VAL A 508 -6.42 -1.49 0.37
C VAL A 508 -5.38 -1.86 1.42
N LEU A 509 -4.47 -0.94 1.79
CA LEU A 509 -3.48 -1.18 2.85
C LEU A 509 -4.16 -1.51 4.18
N GLN A 510 -5.22 -0.77 4.53
CA GLN A 510 -6.02 -1.05 5.72
C GLN A 510 -6.76 -2.40 5.61
N THR A 511 -7.24 -2.78 4.42
CA THR A 511 -7.88 -4.09 4.19
C THR A 511 -6.88 -5.25 4.29
N LEU A 512 -5.69 -5.12 3.70
CA LEU A 512 -4.59 -6.08 3.82
C LEU A 512 -4.17 -6.27 5.28
N LYS A 513 -4.00 -5.18 6.01
CA LYS A 513 -3.70 -5.20 7.45
C LYS A 513 -4.76 -5.95 8.25
N LEU A 514 -6.04 -5.62 8.07
CA LEU A 514 -7.14 -6.28 8.77
C LEU A 514 -7.26 -7.78 8.42
N ALA A 515 -7.06 -8.13 7.15
CA ALA A 515 -7.05 -9.52 6.69
C ALA A 515 -5.88 -10.31 7.29
N ALA A 516 -4.68 -9.72 7.37
CA ALA A 516 -3.51 -10.32 8.02
C ALA A 516 -3.71 -10.48 9.55
N GLU A 517 -4.27 -9.47 10.22
CA GLU A 517 -4.66 -9.54 11.64
C GLU A 517 -5.72 -10.63 11.90
N ALA A 518 -6.62 -10.87 10.95
CA ALA A 518 -7.62 -11.94 10.98
C ALA A 518 -7.10 -13.32 10.51
N GLY A 519 -5.84 -13.43 10.06
CA GLY A 519 -5.26 -14.68 9.56
C GLY A 519 -5.77 -15.13 8.18
N GLN A 520 -6.39 -14.24 7.40
CA GLN A 520 -6.88 -14.47 6.03
C GLN A 520 -5.72 -14.44 5.02
N TRP A 521 -4.75 -15.33 5.19
CA TRP A 521 -3.48 -15.27 4.46
C TRP A 521 -3.62 -15.50 2.96
N SER A 522 -4.57 -16.33 2.53
CA SER A 522 -4.84 -16.58 1.09
C SER A 522 -5.27 -15.29 0.38
N GLU A 523 -6.16 -14.54 1.03
CA GLU A 523 -6.66 -13.26 0.56
C GLU A 523 -5.59 -12.17 0.63
N VAL A 524 -4.77 -12.14 1.69
CA VAL A 524 -3.60 -11.24 1.78
C VAL A 524 -2.61 -11.52 0.65
N LEU A 525 -2.29 -12.79 0.36
CA LEU A 525 -1.39 -13.17 -0.73
C LEU A 525 -1.96 -12.76 -2.10
N TYR A 526 -3.23 -13.06 -2.36
CA TYR A 526 -3.86 -12.71 -3.63
C TYR A 526 -3.98 -11.20 -3.84
N LEU A 527 -4.46 -10.48 -2.82
CA LEU A 527 -4.66 -9.04 -2.91
C LEU A 527 -3.31 -8.29 -2.99
N SER A 528 -2.27 -8.71 -2.28
CA SER A 528 -0.94 -8.09 -2.40
C SER A 528 -0.35 -8.22 -3.81
N GLN A 529 -0.49 -9.38 -4.45
CA GLN A 529 -0.06 -9.60 -5.83
C GLN A 529 -0.77 -8.70 -6.85
N LEU A 530 -2.02 -8.29 -6.60
CA LEU A 530 -2.73 -7.34 -7.46
C LEU A 530 -2.18 -5.90 -7.34
N PHE A 531 -1.53 -5.55 -6.23
CA PHE A 531 -1.04 -4.18 -5.94
C PHE A 531 0.45 -3.96 -6.17
N ASP A 532 1.22 -5.04 -6.24
CA ASP A 532 2.64 -5.06 -6.59
C ASP A 532 2.97 -4.14 -7.79
N LYS A 533 2.47 -4.46 -8.99
CA LYS A 533 2.71 -3.67 -10.21
C LYS A 533 2.15 -2.23 -10.14
N PRO A 534 0.90 -1.97 -9.71
CA PRO A 534 0.38 -0.61 -9.59
C PRO A 534 1.18 0.30 -8.65
N LEU A 535 1.54 -0.15 -7.45
CA LEU A 535 2.28 0.68 -6.48
C LEU A 535 3.71 0.97 -6.96
N TRP A 536 4.35 -0.03 -7.58
CA TRP A 536 5.64 0.14 -8.24
C TRP A 536 5.60 1.21 -9.35
N LEU A 537 4.66 1.10 -10.31
CA LEU A 537 4.49 2.07 -11.42
C LEU A 537 4.21 3.49 -10.95
N SER A 538 3.39 3.59 -9.91
CA SER A 538 2.98 4.84 -9.25
C SER A 538 4.01 5.40 -8.27
N ARG A 539 5.20 4.77 -8.17
CA ARG A 539 6.37 5.23 -7.39
C ARG A 539 6.12 5.36 -5.87
N GLN A 540 4.99 4.82 -5.38
CA GLN A 540 4.62 4.66 -3.97
C GLN A 540 5.36 3.46 -3.38
N TRP A 541 6.68 3.54 -3.38
CA TRP A 541 7.56 2.42 -3.08
C TRP A 541 7.62 2.07 -1.60
N GLY A 542 7.25 2.97 -0.69
CA GLY A 542 7.06 2.66 0.73
C GLY A 542 5.79 1.84 0.98
N MET A 543 4.68 2.22 0.36
CA MET A 543 3.46 1.41 0.32
C MET A 543 3.72 0.04 -0.32
N TRP A 544 4.45 0.01 -1.45
CA TRP A 544 4.83 -1.21 -2.14
C TRP A 544 5.66 -2.15 -1.25
N GLU A 545 6.62 -1.63 -0.48
CA GLU A 545 7.37 -2.42 0.51
C GLU A 545 6.45 -3.04 1.57
N GLN A 546 5.50 -2.29 2.13
CA GLN A 546 4.55 -2.83 3.11
C GLN A 546 3.71 -3.98 2.51
N VAL A 547 3.23 -3.80 1.27
CA VAL A 547 2.50 -4.84 0.53
C VAL A 547 3.38 -6.07 0.28
N LEU A 548 4.63 -5.91 -0.14
CA LEU A 548 5.57 -7.01 -0.34
C LEU A 548 5.96 -7.73 0.96
N GLN A 549 6.03 -7.02 2.09
CA GLN A 549 6.27 -7.63 3.40
C GLN A 549 5.08 -8.52 3.83
N TRP A 550 3.84 -8.06 3.62
CA TRP A 550 2.65 -8.90 3.82
C TRP A 550 2.57 -10.06 2.82
N GLN A 551 2.92 -9.84 1.56
CA GLN A 551 3.01 -10.89 0.53
C GLN A 551 3.99 -11.98 0.94
N LEU A 552 5.18 -11.59 1.43
CA LEU A 552 6.22 -12.50 1.92
C LEU A 552 5.72 -13.30 3.13
N GLN A 553 5.12 -12.62 4.12
CA GLN A 553 4.57 -13.28 5.31
C GLN A 553 3.45 -14.27 4.94
N ALA A 554 2.51 -13.86 4.09
CA ALA A 554 1.40 -14.71 3.65
C ALA A 554 1.92 -15.93 2.87
N ALA A 555 2.84 -15.74 1.93
CA ALA A 555 3.45 -16.83 1.16
C ALA A 555 4.21 -17.83 2.06
N GLN A 556 4.92 -17.35 3.09
CA GLN A 556 5.60 -18.19 4.07
C GLN A 556 4.61 -19.00 4.94
N VAL A 557 3.52 -18.38 5.41
CA VAL A 557 2.50 -19.04 6.24
C VAL A 557 1.72 -20.10 5.43
N ILE A 558 1.40 -19.81 4.17
CA ILE A 558 0.75 -20.74 3.24
C ILE A 558 1.70 -21.88 2.81
N GLY A 559 3.01 -21.65 2.86
CA GLY A 559 4.01 -22.60 2.34
C GLY A 559 4.15 -22.54 0.81
N ASN A 560 3.99 -21.37 0.20
CA ASN A 560 4.16 -21.15 -1.24
C ASN A 560 5.59 -20.64 -1.54
N PRO A 561 6.54 -21.50 -1.96
CA PRO A 561 7.93 -21.10 -2.16
C PRO A 561 8.11 -20.20 -3.39
N THR A 562 7.30 -20.36 -4.43
CA THR A 562 7.34 -19.51 -5.64
C THR A 562 6.98 -18.05 -5.31
N ALA A 563 5.89 -17.85 -4.58
CA ALA A 563 5.48 -16.51 -4.13
C ALA A 563 6.44 -15.92 -3.09
N THR A 564 6.98 -16.75 -2.19
CA THR A 564 8.02 -16.36 -1.23
C THR A 564 9.27 -15.84 -1.97
N ALA A 565 9.73 -16.58 -2.98
CA ALA A 565 10.89 -16.20 -3.78
C ALA A 565 10.65 -14.95 -4.63
N LEU A 566 9.43 -14.76 -5.16
CA LEU A 566 9.05 -13.55 -5.89
C LEU A 566 9.04 -12.32 -4.97
N ALA A 567 8.42 -12.41 -3.79
CA ALA A 567 8.39 -11.31 -2.83
C ALA A 567 9.80 -10.92 -2.34
N LEU A 568 10.65 -11.90 -2.04
CA LEU A 568 12.08 -11.68 -1.73
C LEU A 568 12.81 -11.02 -2.91
N HIS A 569 12.60 -11.49 -4.14
CA HIS A 569 13.21 -10.90 -5.34
C HIS A 569 12.80 -9.43 -5.53
N GLN A 570 11.52 -9.12 -5.33
CA GLN A 570 10.96 -7.77 -5.47
C GLN A 570 11.47 -6.83 -4.36
N LEU A 571 11.49 -7.26 -3.09
CA LEU A 571 12.08 -6.51 -1.98
C LEU A 571 13.57 -6.21 -2.24
N GLY A 572 14.34 -7.21 -2.65
CA GLY A 572 15.76 -7.04 -2.94
C GLY A 572 16.03 -6.14 -4.15
N THR A 573 15.19 -6.22 -5.19
CA THR A 573 15.27 -5.35 -6.37
C THR A 573 14.91 -3.90 -6.01
N ARG A 574 13.90 -3.68 -5.14
CA ARG A 574 13.56 -2.38 -4.59
C ARG A 574 14.72 -1.77 -3.81
N SER A 575 15.30 -2.51 -2.86
CA SER A 575 16.45 -2.06 -2.07
C SER A 575 17.63 -1.68 -2.95
N LEU A 576 17.92 -2.46 -4.00
CA LEU A 576 18.99 -2.17 -4.96
C LEU A 576 18.76 -0.85 -5.72
N CYS A 577 17.53 -0.59 -6.13
CA CYS A 577 17.16 0.67 -6.78
C CYS A 577 17.21 1.90 -5.84
N LEU A 578 17.06 1.69 -4.52
CA LEU A 578 17.17 2.73 -3.48
C LEU A 578 18.57 2.81 -2.83
N ASP A 579 19.58 2.19 -3.46
CA ASP A 579 20.99 2.16 -3.00
C ASP A 579 21.21 1.44 -1.64
N ASP A 580 20.21 0.74 -1.10
CA ASP A 580 20.34 -0.16 0.05
C ASP A 580 20.93 -1.50 -0.39
N SER A 581 22.24 -1.46 -0.67
CA SER A 581 23.02 -2.62 -1.09
C SER A 581 23.02 -3.77 -0.06
N LEU A 582 22.81 -3.48 1.23
CA LEU A 582 22.81 -4.50 2.29
C LEU A 582 21.54 -5.34 2.25
N SER A 583 20.36 -4.69 2.26
CA SER A 583 19.08 -5.40 2.15
C SER A 583 18.90 -6.03 0.79
N ALA A 584 19.35 -5.35 -0.30
CA ALA A 584 19.35 -5.91 -1.64
C ALA A 584 20.07 -7.26 -1.70
N ASN A 585 21.30 -7.30 -1.21
CA ASN A 585 22.11 -8.51 -1.19
C ASN A 585 21.44 -9.62 -0.34
N ALA A 586 20.91 -9.26 0.83
CA ALA A 586 20.27 -10.21 1.74
C ALA A 586 19.00 -10.83 1.15
N TYR A 587 18.12 -10.03 0.54
CA TYR A 587 16.86 -10.51 -0.05
C TYR A 587 17.09 -11.25 -1.37
N LEU A 588 17.93 -10.74 -2.28
CA LEU A 588 18.19 -11.37 -3.57
C LEU A 588 18.91 -12.72 -3.42
N HIS A 589 19.83 -12.89 -2.47
CA HIS A 589 20.43 -14.20 -2.21
C HIS A 589 19.41 -15.22 -1.70
N GLN A 590 18.52 -14.85 -0.78
CA GLN A 590 17.46 -15.75 -0.30
C GLN A 590 16.47 -16.11 -1.43
N ALA A 591 16.13 -15.14 -2.29
CA ALA A 591 15.33 -15.40 -3.49
C ALA A 591 16.02 -16.39 -4.43
N LEU A 592 17.33 -16.24 -4.65
CA LEU A 592 18.11 -17.11 -5.53
C LEU A 592 18.18 -18.55 -5.00
N GLU A 593 18.55 -18.73 -3.74
CA GLU A 593 18.62 -20.05 -3.09
C GLU A 593 17.27 -20.79 -3.20
N LEU A 594 16.15 -20.07 -3.00
CA LEU A 594 14.81 -20.66 -3.11
C LEU A 594 14.39 -20.94 -4.57
N ARG A 595 14.73 -20.07 -5.52
CA ARG A 595 14.46 -20.27 -6.97
C ARG A 595 15.23 -21.45 -7.54
N GLU A 596 16.48 -21.61 -7.15
CA GLU A 596 17.28 -22.79 -7.52
C GLU A 596 16.70 -24.08 -6.91
N ALA A 597 16.24 -24.04 -5.66
CA ALA A 597 15.63 -25.20 -4.99
C ALA A 597 14.31 -25.66 -5.63
N ILE A 598 13.48 -24.74 -6.14
CA ILE A 598 12.21 -25.05 -6.85
C ILE A 598 12.37 -25.23 -8.36
N GLY A 599 13.57 -25.07 -8.92
CA GLY A 599 13.83 -25.21 -10.36
C GLY A 599 13.35 -24.03 -11.24
N ASP A 600 13.06 -22.86 -10.66
CA ASP A 600 12.75 -21.63 -11.39
C ASP A 600 14.01 -21.05 -12.04
N ASN A 601 14.44 -21.65 -13.15
CA ASN A 601 15.65 -21.25 -13.86
C ASN A 601 15.57 -19.83 -14.44
N VAL A 602 14.37 -19.39 -14.87
CA VAL A 602 14.16 -18.06 -15.45
C VAL A 602 14.26 -17.00 -14.36
N GLY A 603 13.54 -17.17 -13.26
CA GLY A 603 13.62 -16.27 -12.12
C GLY A 603 15.01 -16.28 -11.48
N ALA A 604 15.65 -17.44 -11.33
CA ALA A 604 17.03 -17.52 -10.83
C ALA A 604 18.00 -16.75 -11.74
N SER A 605 17.83 -16.78 -13.07
CA SER A 605 18.63 -15.98 -14.00
C SER A 605 18.44 -14.48 -13.79
N ILE A 606 17.19 -14.03 -13.61
CA ILE A 606 16.86 -12.62 -13.34
C ILE A 606 17.40 -12.17 -11.97
N THR A 607 17.31 -13.02 -10.95
CA THR A 607 17.86 -12.73 -9.62
C THR A 607 19.38 -12.66 -9.63
N ARG A 608 20.08 -13.54 -10.38
CA ARG A 608 21.54 -13.45 -10.59
C ARG A 608 21.94 -12.19 -11.34
N HIS A 609 21.17 -11.76 -12.35
CA HIS A 609 21.39 -10.51 -13.06
C HIS A 609 21.30 -9.30 -12.13
N ASN A 610 20.23 -9.19 -11.32
CA ASN A 610 20.11 -8.11 -10.34
C ASN A 610 21.21 -8.17 -9.26
N LEU A 611 21.65 -9.35 -8.83
CA LEU A 611 22.82 -9.51 -7.94
C LEU A 611 24.12 -9.04 -8.59
N GLY A 612 24.31 -9.26 -9.90
CA GLY A 612 25.50 -8.80 -10.63
C GLY A 612 25.70 -7.29 -10.60
N LEU A 613 24.61 -6.51 -10.53
CA LEU A 613 24.67 -5.05 -10.42
C LEU A 613 25.28 -4.56 -9.09
N LEU A 614 25.14 -5.32 -7.99
CA LEU A 614 25.80 -5.02 -6.72
C LEU A 614 27.33 -5.21 -6.78
N LEU A 615 27.81 -6.01 -7.74
CA LEU A 615 29.22 -6.38 -7.88
C LEU A 615 29.97 -5.48 -8.87
N GLY A 616 29.25 -4.70 -9.68
CA GLY A 616 29.83 -3.87 -10.74
C GLY A 616 30.21 -4.65 -12.01
N ASP A 617 29.94 -5.95 -12.06
CA ASP A 617 30.31 -6.86 -13.16
C ASP A 617 29.32 -6.81 -14.34
N ILE A 618 29.03 -5.61 -14.85
CA ILE A 618 28.42 -5.41 -16.17
C ILE A 618 29.24 -4.39 -16.95
N GLU A 619 29.97 -4.83 -17.97
CA GLU A 619 30.55 -3.91 -18.96
C GLU A 619 29.42 -3.11 -19.63
N PRO A 620 29.53 -1.78 -19.72
CA PRO A 620 28.54 -0.98 -20.44
C PRO A 620 28.54 -1.40 -21.92
N ILE A 621 27.34 -1.56 -22.50
CA ILE A 621 27.18 -1.90 -23.92
C ILE A 621 27.76 -0.76 -24.76
N ALA A 622 28.99 -0.95 -25.24
CA ALA A 622 29.67 0.02 -26.10
C ALA A 622 29.10 -0.06 -27.53
N GLU A 623 28.58 1.06 -28.03
CA GLU A 623 28.30 1.24 -29.45
C GLU A 623 29.60 1.20 -30.26
N SER A 624 29.99 0.03 -30.78
CA SER A 624 30.87 -0.09 -31.95
C SER A 624 30.98 -1.55 -32.44
N VAL A 625 30.41 -1.85 -33.60
CA VAL A 625 31.15 -1.94 -34.87
C VAL A 625 30.14 -1.66 -35.99
N SER A 626 30.20 -0.45 -36.55
CA SER A 626 29.59 -0.14 -37.84
C SER A 626 30.58 -0.49 -38.95
N ASP A 627 30.61 -1.76 -39.37
CA ASP A 627 30.99 -2.18 -40.73
C ASP A 627 30.78 -3.69 -40.92
N VAL A 628 30.60 -4.12 -42.18
CA VAL A 628 30.34 -5.51 -42.62
C VAL A 628 28.92 -6.04 -42.29
N ILE A 629 27.95 -5.57 -43.06
CA ILE A 629 27.15 -6.37 -44.03
C ILE A 629 26.35 -5.38 -44.88
N THR A 630 26.69 -5.25 -46.16
CA THR A 630 25.81 -4.61 -47.14
C THR A 630 24.73 -5.62 -47.57
N PRO A 631 23.44 -5.22 -47.68
CA PRO A 631 22.42 -6.11 -48.18
C PRO A 631 22.58 -6.31 -49.69
N THR A 632 23.03 -7.48 -50.11
CA THR A 632 22.90 -7.91 -51.51
C THR A 632 21.43 -8.31 -51.78
N PRO A 633 20.80 -7.83 -52.86
CA PRO A 633 19.43 -8.20 -53.18
C PRO A 633 19.35 -9.67 -53.62
N PRO A 634 18.27 -10.40 -53.32
CA PRO A 634 18.15 -11.81 -53.65
C PRO A 634 18.03 -12.02 -55.16
N SER A 635 18.89 -12.86 -55.74
CA SER A 635 18.75 -13.36 -57.11
C SER A 635 17.76 -14.53 -57.17
N PRO A 636 16.98 -14.68 -58.27
CA PRO A 636 15.95 -15.73 -58.37
C PRO A 636 16.54 -17.10 -58.75
N SER A 637 16.04 -18.17 -58.11
CA SER A 637 16.31 -19.57 -58.47
C SER A 637 15.21 -20.15 -59.40
N PRO A 638 15.46 -21.23 -60.18
CA PRO A 638 14.82 -21.32 -61.50
C PRO A 638 13.97 -22.57 -61.82
N TRP A 639 12.73 -22.31 -62.27
CA TRP A 639 12.02 -22.97 -63.41
C TRP A 639 11.61 -24.49 -63.30
N PRO A 640 10.67 -25.03 -64.13
CA PRO A 640 9.40 -24.44 -64.61
C PRO A 640 8.22 -25.42 -64.98
N ARG A 641 7.16 -24.85 -65.59
CA ARG A 641 6.19 -25.41 -66.58
C ARG A 641 5.03 -26.30 -66.09
N LEU A 642 3.80 -25.73 -66.19
CA LEU A 642 2.83 -26.14 -67.23
C LEU A 642 1.80 -25.03 -67.53
N ALA A 643 1.61 -24.80 -68.83
CA ALA A 643 0.57 -24.15 -69.64
C ALA A 643 -0.57 -23.30 -69.00
N LEU A 644 -0.87 -22.06 -69.42
CA LEU A 644 -1.29 -21.47 -70.73
C LEU A 644 -2.81 -21.52 -71.02
N VAL A 645 -3.32 -20.45 -71.68
CA VAL A 645 -4.69 -20.20 -72.20
C VAL A 645 -5.68 -19.69 -71.11
N ALA A 646 -6.39 -18.53 -71.23
CA ALA A 646 -6.59 -17.55 -72.29
C ALA A 646 -6.68 -16.06 -71.81
N MET A 647 -6.67 -15.12 -72.76
CA MET A 647 -6.88 -13.66 -72.64
C MET A 647 -8.40 -13.28 -72.53
N PRO A 648 -8.78 -12.00 -72.31
CA PRO A 648 -10.10 -11.58 -71.81
C PRO A 648 -11.02 -11.08 -72.94
N ILE A 649 -12.22 -10.54 -72.60
CA ILE A 649 -12.73 -9.25 -73.14
C ILE A 649 -14.03 -8.78 -72.42
N LEU A 650 -14.08 -7.47 -72.29
CA LEU A 650 -15.12 -6.52 -71.88
C LEU A 650 -16.49 -6.65 -72.58
N ILE A 651 -17.53 -6.03 -71.98
CA ILE A 651 -18.70 -5.32 -72.58
C ILE A 651 -20.09 -5.84 -72.13
N GLY A 652 -20.97 -4.94 -71.66
CA GLY A 652 -22.36 -4.94 -72.16
C GLY A 652 -23.57 -4.98 -71.21
N ALA A 653 -23.79 -3.92 -70.42
CA ALA A 653 -25.09 -3.23 -70.25
C ALA A 653 -26.38 -3.93 -69.71
N ILE A 654 -27.38 -3.05 -69.45
CA ILE A 654 -28.82 -3.26 -69.08
C ILE A 654 -29.09 -3.20 -67.56
N VAL A 655 -29.65 -2.14 -66.94
CA VAL A 655 -30.84 -1.26 -67.17
C VAL A 655 -32.14 -1.76 -66.52
N GLY A 656 -32.71 -0.95 -65.61
CA GLY A 656 -34.17 -0.69 -65.53
C GLY A 656 -34.96 -1.14 -64.29
N GLY A 657 -35.77 -0.23 -63.72
CA GLY A 657 -36.93 -0.53 -62.84
C GLY A 657 -36.85 0.04 -61.41
N TYR A 658 -37.17 1.32 -61.15
CA TYR A 658 -38.49 1.87 -60.71
C TYR A 658 -39.05 1.26 -59.40
N VAL A 659 -39.62 1.95 -58.39
CA VAL A 659 -39.91 3.37 -57.99
C VAL A 659 -41.01 3.31 -56.89
N THR A 660 -41.06 4.28 -55.95
CA THR A 660 -42.09 4.60 -54.89
C THR A 660 -41.59 4.45 -53.43
N LEU A 661 -42.02 5.24 -52.42
CA LEU A 661 -42.81 6.51 -52.37
C LEU A 661 -42.52 7.35 -51.08
N GLN A 662 -42.24 8.66 -51.26
CA GLN A 662 -42.57 9.84 -50.44
C GLN A 662 -42.09 10.12 -48.97
N ASN A 663 -41.64 11.37 -48.82
CA ASN A 663 -41.87 12.38 -47.76
C ASN A 663 -41.35 12.20 -46.32
N ILE A 664 -40.41 13.08 -45.92
CA ILE A 664 -40.70 14.33 -45.17
C ILE A 664 -39.57 15.35 -45.48
N ASN A 665 -39.85 16.64 -45.30
CA ASN A 665 -39.04 17.80 -45.74
C ASN A 665 -38.57 18.65 -44.54
N ILE A 666 -37.72 19.66 -44.81
CA ILE A 666 -37.38 20.88 -44.04
C ILE A 666 -35.94 20.96 -43.48
N SER A 667 -35.06 21.46 -44.34
CA SER A 667 -34.24 22.69 -44.19
C SER A 667 -33.39 22.96 -42.94
N THR A 668 -32.06 23.00 -43.14
CA THR A 668 -31.15 24.04 -42.59
C THR A 668 -30.17 24.50 -43.68
N PRO A 669 -29.87 25.81 -43.82
CA PRO A 669 -29.02 26.31 -44.91
C PRO A 669 -27.53 26.40 -44.56
N THR A 670 -26.69 26.19 -45.57
CA THR A 670 -25.22 26.29 -45.56
C THR A 670 -24.73 27.74 -45.70
N SER A 671 -23.53 28.05 -45.21
CA SER A 671 -22.60 28.98 -45.89
C SER A 671 -21.14 28.68 -45.53
N ASN A 672 -20.26 28.70 -46.54
CA ASN A 672 -18.83 28.35 -46.47
C ASN A 672 -17.93 29.60 -46.32
N GLY A 673 -16.67 29.42 -45.89
CA GLY A 673 -15.60 30.38 -46.20
C GLY A 673 -14.36 30.37 -45.31
N SER A 674 -13.32 29.62 -45.70
CA SER A 674 -11.91 29.78 -45.26
C SER A 674 -11.11 30.50 -46.39
N PRO A 675 -9.83 30.96 -46.27
CA PRO A 675 -8.81 30.66 -45.25
C PRO A 675 -7.83 31.83 -44.82
N ASN A 676 -6.81 31.45 -44.04
CA ASN A 676 -5.53 32.09 -43.57
C ASN A 676 -4.75 32.97 -44.62
N PRO A 677 -3.66 33.75 -44.30
CA PRO A 677 -2.84 33.84 -43.06
C PRO A 677 -2.34 35.24 -42.57
N GLU A 678 -1.48 35.25 -41.52
CA GLU A 678 -0.64 36.31 -40.89
C GLU A 678 0.28 37.16 -41.84
N PRO A 679 1.00 38.27 -41.43
CA PRO A 679 1.43 38.69 -40.06
C PRO A 679 1.37 40.22 -39.69
N SER A 680 1.93 40.57 -38.50
CA SER A 680 2.19 41.92 -37.89
C SER A 680 3.23 42.78 -38.66
N PRO A 681 3.35 44.15 -38.52
CA PRO A 681 3.76 44.87 -37.28
C PRO A 681 3.25 46.34 -37.05
N SER A 682 3.68 46.96 -35.93
CA SER A 682 3.56 48.38 -35.44
C SER A 682 4.25 49.44 -36.36
N PRO A 683 4.10 50.80 -36.25
CA PRO A 683 4.06 51.64 -35.01
C PRO A 683 3.20 52.98 -35.01
N SER A 684 3.39 53.81 -33.96
CA SER A 684 2.76 55.12 -33.59
C SER A 684 3.19 56.34 -34.45
N PRO A 685 2.48 57.52 -34.51
CA PRO A 685 2.73 58.65 -33.56
C PRO A 685 1.62 59.73 -33.29
N GLU A 686 1.61 60.29 -32.07
CA GLU A 686 1.69 61.72 -31.62
C GLU A 686 0.77 62.89 -32.13
N LEU A 687 0.10 63.64 -31.19
CA LEU A 687 0.12 65.12 -30.94
C LEU A 687 -1.15 65.75 -30.29
N SER A 688 -0.99 66.93 -29.66
CA SER A 688 -1.93 67.67 -28.74
C SER A 688 -2.54 68.95 -29.38
N PRO A 689 -3.51 69.71 -28.80
CA PRO A 689 -3.27 70.62 -27.64
C PRO A 689 -4.45 70.88 -26.64
N SER A 690 -4.18 71.71 -25.61
CA SER A 690 -5.08 72.12 -24.49
C SER A 690 -5.73 73.52 -24.67
N PRO A 691 -6.70 73.96 -23.84
CA PRO A 691 -6.35 74.90 -22.74
C PRO A 691 -7.13 74.74 -21.41
N ASN A 692 -6.69 75.48 -20.38
CA ASN A 692 -7.11 75.48 -18.95
C ASN A 692 -7.56 76.90 -18.50
N PRO A 693 -8.35 77.11 -17.43
CA PRO A 693 -7.73 77.63 -16.18
C PRO A 693 -8.39 77.26 -14.81
N LYS A 694 -7.53 76.86 -13.85
CA LYS A 694 -7.34 77.27 -12.40
C LYS A 694 -8.46 78.03 -11.60
N PRO A 695 -8.45 78.05 -10.23
CA PRO A 695 -7.37 77.63 -9.30
C PRO A 695 -7.74 76.84 -8.00
N THR A 696 -6.65 76.43 -7.32
CA THR A 696 -6.46 75.78 -6.01
C THR A 696 -6.99 76.50 -4.76
N PRO A 697 -7.10 75.77 -3.63
CA PRO A 697 -6.36 76.13 -2.41
C PRO A 697 -5.27 75.10 -2.03
N SER A 698 -4.31 75.55 -1.20
CA SER A 698 -3.14 74.80 -0.71
C SER A 698 -3.13 74.77 0.85
N PRO A 699 -2.10 74.31 1.59
CA PRO A 699 -2.27 73.23 2.55
C PRO A 699 -2.18 73.65 4.04
N SER A 700 -2.58 72.76 4.95
CA SER A 700 -2.32 72.86 6.40
C SER A 700 -2.65 71.54 7.12
N PRO A 701 -2.06 71.26 8.29
CA PRO A 701 -0.62 71.20 8.57
C PRO A 701 -0.20 69.81 9.12
N GLU A 702 1.09 69.62 9.36
CA GLU A 702 1.61 68.41 10.03
C GLU A 702 1.06 68.23 11.46
N PRO A 703 0.74 67.00 11.90
CA PRO A 703 0.41 66.73 13.29
C PRO A 703 1.65 66.85 14.20
N SER A 704 1.53 67.73 15.19
CA SER A 704 2.49 67.95 16.29
C SER A 704 2.96 66.66 16.97
N PRO A 705 4.21 66.59 17.47
CA PRO A 705 4.68 65.46 18.28
C PRO A 705 3.85 65.27 19.56
N SER A 706 3.43 64.03 19.79
CA SER A 706 2.73 63.56 20.99
C SER A 706 3.67 63.58 22.22
N PRO A 707 3.17 63.77 23.46
CA PRO A 707 4.01 64.25 24.56
C PRO A 707 4.96 63.20 25.15
N ASN A 708 6.07 63.71 25.66
CA ASN A 708 7.14 62.96 26.33
C ASN A 708 6.58 62.10 27.49
N PRO A 709 6.79 60.77 27.49
CA PRO A 709 6.38 59.92 28.60
C PRO A 709 7.14 60.30 29.88
N LYS A 710 6.38 60.48 30.96
CA LYS A 710 6.88 60.73 32.32
C LYS A 710 7.84 59.59 32.71
N PRO A 711 9.03 59.86 33.29
CA PRO A 711 9.98 58.81 33.63
C PRO A 711 9.34 57.81 34.62
N THR A 712 9.20 56.56 34.18
CA THR A 712 8.83 55.44 35.04
C THR A 712 9.92 55.23 36.09
N PRO A 713 9.56 54.92 37.36
CA PRO A 713 10.54 54.74 38.42
C PRO A 713 11.52 53.61 38.10
N SER A 714 12.78 53.80 38.53
CA SER A 714 13.86 52.83 38.36
C SER A 714 13.43 51.42 38.80
N PRO A 715 13.77 50.35 38.06
CA PRO A 715 13.55 49.01 38.53
C PRO A 715 14.27 48.79 39.86
N SER A 716 13.54 48.26 40.84
CA SER A 716 14.11 47.83 42.13
C SER A 716 15.16 46.74 41.87
N PRO A 717 16.30 46.72 42.59
CA PRO A 717 17.35 45.73 42.35
C PRO A 717 16.80 44.31 42.47
N LYS A 718 17.07 43.52 41.43
CA LYS A 718 16.73 42.09 41.34
C LYS A 718 17.26 41.38 42.61
N PRO A 719 16.44 40.65 43.37
CA PRO A 719 16.92 39.95 44.55
C PRO A 719 18.05 39.00 44.16
N THR A 720 19.15 39.06 44.91
CA THR A 720 20.30 38.18 44.72
C THR A 720 19.85 36.73 44.86
N PRO A 721 20.32 35.81 43.98
CA PRO A 721 20.04 34.40 44.16
C PRO A 721 20.63 33.93 45.49
N SER A 722 19.77 33.42 46.37
CA SER A 722 20.20 32.74 47.59
C SER A 722 21.14 31.59 47.20
N PRO A 723 22.25 31.37 47.93
CA PRO A 723 23.19 30.29 47.59
C PRO A 723 22.46 28.95 47.61
N SER A 724 22.60 28.20 46.50
CA SER A 724 22.01 26.87 46.34
C SER A 724 22.41 25.96 47.51
N PRO A 725 21.47 25.28 48.18
CA PRO A 725 21.81 24.36 49.25
C PRO A 725 22.72 23.25 48.69
N LYS A 726 23.85 23.06 49.37
CA LYS A 726 24.84 22.04 49.04
C LYS A 726 24.14 20.66 48.96
N PRO A 727 24.33 19.86 47.89
CA PRO A 727 23.62 18.61 47.74
C PRO A 727 23.89 17.69 48.94
N THR A 728 22.83 17.33 49.65
CA THR A 728 22.87 16.26 50.64
C THR A 728 23.21 14.95 49.92
N PRO A 729 24.06 14.09 50.50
CA PRO A 729 24.38 12.80 49.90
C PRO A 729 23.10 11.98 49.71
N SER A 730 22.94 11.39 48.52
CA SER A 730 21.84 10.47 48.25
C SER A 730 21.79 9.38 49.33
N PRO A 731 20.61 9.03 49.86
CA PRO A 731 20.49 7.81 50.63
C PRO A 731 20.96 6.63 49.75
N SER A 732 21.68 5.70 50.36
CA SER A 732 22.02 4.43 49.73
C SER A 732 20.72 3.72 49.35
N PRO A 733 20.63 3.07 48.17
CA PRO A 733 19.48 2.24 47.86
C PRO A 733 19.31 1.18 48.95
N GLU A 734 18.09 1.06 49.48
CA GLU A 734 17.71 -0.07 50.31
C GLU A 734 17.83 -1.37 49.49
N PRO A 735 18.22 -2.49 50.11
CA PRO A 735 18.32 -3.76 49.40
C PRO A 735 16.95 -4.16 48.86
N SER A 736 16.92 -4.54 47.58
CA SER A 736 15.74 -5.10 46.91
C SER A 736 15.10 -6.17 47.79
N PRO A 737 13.77 -6.18 47.98
CA PRO A 737 13.11 -7.33 48.58
C PRO A 737 13.46 -8.58 47.77
N SER A 738 13.76 -9.66 48.50
CA SER A 738 13.96 -10.99 47.92
C SER A 738 12.74 -11.36 47.05
N PRO A 739 12.92 -12.01 45.89
CA PRO A 739 11.79 -12.56 45.17
C PRO A 739 10.97 -13.45 46.11
N SER A 740 9.67 -13.19 46.18
CA SER A 740 8.73 -14.09 46.82
C SER A 740 8.78 -15.44 46.09
N PRO A 741 8.76 -16.58 46.80
CA PRO A 741 8.66 -17.88 46.14
C PRO A 741 7.41 -17.91 45.25
N GLU A 742 7.55 -18.58 44.11
CA GLU A 742 6.46 -18.79 43.16
C GLU A 742 5.26 -19.48 43.85
N PRO A 743 4.01 -19.12 43.49
CA PRO A 743 2.86 -19.86 43.97
C PRO A 743 2.92 -21.29 43.42
N SER A 744 3.01 -22.26 44.34
CA SER A 744 2.89 -23.69 44.05
C SER A 744 1.71 -23.94 43.10
N PRO A 745 1.87 -24.77 42.04
CA PRO A 745 0.76 -25.10 41.17
C PRO A 745 -0.38 -25.71 41.98
N SER A 746 -1.57 -25.14 41.84
CA SER A 746 -2.80 -25.68 42.45
C SER A 746 -3.05 -27.09 41.90
N PRO A 747 -3.37 -28.08 42.76
CA PRO A 747 -3.60 -29.44 42.29
C PRO A 747 -4.79 -29.50 41.35
N ASN A 748 -4.55 -30.10 40.17
CA ASN A 748 -5.54 -30.30 39.11
C ASN A 748 -6.82 -30.97 39.66
N PRO A 749 -8.02 -30.37 39.51
CA PRO A 749 -9.26 -31.00 39.96
C PRO A 749 -9.48 -32.33 39.22
N LYS A 750 -9.45 -33.41 39.98
CA LYS A 750 -9.69 -34.77 39.49
C LYS A 750 -11.11 -34.84 38.89
N PRO A 751 -11.31 -35.35 37.66
CA PRO A 751 -12.63 -35.41 37.06
C PRO A 751 -13.56 -36.30 37.90
N THR A 752 -14.64 -35.72 38.40
CA THR A 752 -15.73 -36.44 39.05
C THR A 752 -16.63 -37.06 37.97
N PRO A 753 -16.96 -38.36 38.05
CA PRO A 753 -17.88 -38.98 37.11
C PRO A 753 -19.31 -38.46 37.34
N SER A 754 -19.98 -38.03 36.27
CA SER A 754 -21.41 -37.70 36.29
C SER A 754 -22.23 -39.00 36.39
N PRO A 755 -23.31 -39.04 37.19
CA PRO A 755 -24.07 -40.27 37.44
C PRO A 755 -24.98 -40.67 36.27
N SER A 756 -25.12 -41.99 36.08
CA SER A 756 -26.17 -42.60 35.27
C SER A 756 -27.41 -42.88 36.14
N PRO A 757 -28.63 -42.58 35.67
CA PRO A 757 -29.86 -43.20 36.14
C PRO A 757 -30.48 -44.13 35.08
N GLU A 758 -30.67 -45.40 35.43
CA GLU A 758 -31.51 -46.34 34.66
C GLU A 758 -33.02 -46.02 34.78
N PRO A 759 -33.86 -46.45 33.82
CA PRO A 759 -35.31 -46.23 33.85
C PRO A 759 -36.14 -47.44 34.31
N SER A 760 -37.19 -47.23 35.13
CA SER A 760 -38.43 -48.06 35.27
C SER A 760 -39.20 -47.74 36.59
N PRO A 761 -40.50 -48.12 36.78
CA PRO A 761 -41.60 -48.31 35.81
C PRO A 761 -43.00 -47.74 36.25
N PHE A 762 -43.93 -47.65 35.27
CA PHE A 762 -45.43 -47.83 35.25
C PHE A 762 -46.31 -47.88 36.54
N PRO A 763 -47.62 -47.47 36.52
CA PRO A 763 -48.70 -47.96 35.61
C PRO A 763 -49.61 -46.87 34.99
N ASN A 764 -50.05 -46.94 33.71
CA ASN A 764 -51.03 -47.83 33.05
C ASN A 764 -52.51 -47.67 33.48
N PRO A 765 -53.37 -47.13 32.58
CA PRO A 765 -54.79 -47.44 32.48
C PRO A 765 -55.17 -48.20 31.19
N GLU A 766 -55.82 -49.36 31.38
CA GLU A 766 -56.71 -50.19 30.55
C GLU A 766 -56.69 -50.20 28.99
N PRO A 767 -56.77 -51.39 28.35
CA PRO A 767 -56.88 -51.54 26.90
C PRO A 767 -58.32 -51.80 26.39
N SER A 768 -58.74 -51.09 25.33
CA SER A 768 -59.84 -51.49 24.43
C SER A 768 -59.89 -50.58 23.18
N PRO A 769 -60.47 -51.03 22.05
CA PRO A 769 -60.06 -52.15 21.21
C PRO A 769 -59.37 -51.67 19.90
N SER A 770 -58.89 -52.60 19.07
CA SER A 770 -58.14 -52.31 17.83
C SER A 770 -58.92 -51.48 16.78
N PRO A 771 -58.32 -50.41 16.23
CA PRO A 771 -58.44 -50.04 14.82
C PRO A 771 -57.37 -50.80 14.01
N SER A 772 -57.74 -51.55 12.97
CA SER A 772 -57.97 -51.07 11.59
C SER A 772 -56.67 -50.62 10.88
N PRO A 773 -56.36 -51.14 9.67
CA PRO A 773 -55.06 -50.91 9.02
C PRO A 773 -54.82 -49.42 8.72
N GLU A 774 -53.59 -48.96 8.98
CA GLU A 774 -53.18 -47.59 8.67
C GLU A 774 -53.28 -47.31 7.16
N PRO A 775 -53.76 -46.11 6.78
CA PRO A 775 -53.75 -45.70 5.39
C PRO A 775 -52.31 -45.52 4.91
N THR A 776 -51.98 -46.04 3.73
CA THR A 776 -50.68 -45.83 3.10
C THR A 776 -50.48 -44.35 2.80
N THR A 777 -49.77 -43.63 3.68
CA THR A 777 -49.46 -42.21 3.51
C THR A 777 -48.72 -42.00 2.20
N ILE A 778 -49.38 -41.33 1.24
CA ILE A 778 -48.80 -41.05 -0.06
C ILE A 778 -47.75 -39.96 0.14
N LEU A 779 -46.48 -40.33 0.20
CA LEU A 779 -45.38 -39.37 0.21
C LEU A 779 -45.41 -38.54 -1.07
N PRO A 780 -45.34 -37.19 -0.97
CA PRO A 780 -45.30 -36.32 -2.13
C PRO A 780 -44.04 -36.59 -2.97
N PRO A 781 -44.05 -36.26 -4.27
CA PRO A 781 -42.87 -36.41 -5.11
C PRO A 781 -41.71 -35.56 -4.56
N ASN A 782 -40.54 -36.18 -4.38
CA ASN A 782 -39.31 -35.52 -3.96
C ASN A 782 -38.17 -35.96 -4.89
N VAL A 783 -37.18 -35.09 -5.06
CA VAL A 783 -36.05 -35.32 -5.97
C VAL A 783 -34.79 -35.54 -5.15
N SER A 784 -34.03 -36.60 -5.46
CA SER A 784 -32.82 -37.00 -4.72
C SER A 784 -31.66 -37.23 -5.69
N PRO A 785 -30.63 -36.36 -5.69
CA PRO A 785 -29.40 -36.56 -6.46
C PRO A 785 -28.40 -37.49 -5.73
N THR A 786 -27.46 -38.06 -6.46
CA THR A 786 -26.28 -38.75 -5.90
C THR A 786 -25.15 -37.77 -5.60
N ASN A 787 -24.55 -37.86 -4.40
CA ASN A 787 -23.36 -37.10 -4.03
C ASN A 787 -22.13 -37.52 -4.85
N ILE A 788 -21.14 -36.62 -4.96
CA ILE A 788 -19.93 -36.83 -5.76
C ILE A 788 -18.74 -36.05 -5.19
N ASP A 789 -17.55 -36.62 -5.34
CA ASP A 789 -16.24 -35.97 -5.11
C ASP A 789 -15.40 -36.28 -6.35
N PHE A 790 -14.51 -35.39 -6.78
CA PHE A 790 -13.64 -35.56 -7.94
C PHE A 790 -12.21 -35.97 -7.59
N GLU A 791 -11.76 -35.73 -6.36
CA GLU A 791 -10.34 -35.82 -5.98
C GLU A 791 -9.49 -35.04 -7.02
N ASP A 792 -8.36 -35.59 -7.48
CA ASP A 792 -7.48 -34.96 -8.47
C ASP A 792 -7.79 -35.33 -9.95
N ASP A 793 -8.91 -36.01 -10.21
CA ASP A 793 -9.23 -36.48 -11.58
C ASP A 793 -9.87 -35.37 -12.43
N THR A 794 -9.01 -34.71 -13.20
CA THR A 794 -9.36 -33.64 -14.15
C THR A 794 -9.83 -34.15 -15.52
N LYS A 795 -9.85 -35.47 -15.75
CA LYS A 795 -10.07 -36.06 -17.09
C LYS A 795 -11.29 -36.95 -17.19
N THR A 796 -11.81 -37.49 -16.10
CA THR A 796 -13.05 -38.29 -16.12
C THR A 796 -14.28 -37.44 -15.75
N PRO A 797 -15.28 -37.32 -16.63
CA PRO A 797 -16.59 -36.81 -16.25
C PRO A 797 -17.26 -37.81 -15.28
N ARG A 798 -17.68 -37.33 -14.10
CA ARG A 798 -18.42 -38.13 -13.12
C ARG A 798 -19.93 -37.87 -13.29
N THR A 799 -20.74 -38.90 -13.08
CA THR A 799 -22.19 -38.87 -13.38
C THR A 799 -23.01 -38.70 -12.11
N ILE A 800 -23.78 -37.61 -12.03
CA ILE A 800 -24.77 -37.37 -10.99
C ILE A 800 -26.12 -37.89 -11.49
N THR A 801 -26.68 -38.88 -10.79
CA THR A 801 -28.02 -39.42 -11.09
C THR A 801 -29.05 -38.74 -10.20
N ILE A 802 -30.07 -38.14 -10.82
CA ILE A 802 -31.19 -37.51 -10.15
C ILE A 802 -32.37 -38.48 -10.20
N ARG A 803 -32.91 -38.88 -9.04
CA ARG A 803 -34.05 -39.81 -8.93
C ARG A 803 -35.29 -39.12 -8.36
N LEU A 804 -36.46 -39.61 -8.77
CA LEU A 804 -37.76 -39.26 -8.19
C LEU A 804 -38.18 -40.30 -7.14
N ASP A 805 -38.32 -39.83 -5.91
CA ASP A 805 -38.85 -40.58 -4.77
C ASP A 805 -40.33 -40.19 -4.52
N GLY A 806 -41.14 -41.14 -4.06
CA GLY A 806 -42.58 -40.92 -3.79
C GLY A 806 -43.49 -41.16 -5.01
N ARG A 807 -44.78 -40.80 -4.89
CA ARG A 807 -45.76 -40.92 -6.00
C ARG A 807 -46.10 -39.56 -6.55
N GLY A 808 -45.88 -39.36 -7.84
CA GLY A 808 -46.21 -38.12 -8.55
C GLY A 808 -45.31 -37.91 -9.76
N GLU A 809 -45.13 -36.65 -10.13
CA GLU A 809 -44.20 -36.19 -11.15
C GLU A 809 -43.44 -34.97 -10.62
N SER A 810 -42.20 -34.76 -11.07
CA SER A 810 -41.44 -33.54 -10.74
C SER A 810 -40.63 -33.09 -11.94
N THR A 811 -40.67 -31.79 -12.24
CA THR A 811 -39.95 -31.16 -13.35
C THR A 811 -38.71 -30.47 -12.82
N ILE A 812 -37.55 -30.83 -13.39
CA ILE A 812 -36.25 -30.24 -13.05
C ILE A 812 -36.08 -28.92 -13.83
N GLY A 813 -35.70 -27.85 -13.13
CA GLY A 813 -35.37 -26.56 -13.76
C GLY A 813 -33.99 -26.57 -14.41
N LYS A 814 -33.51 -25.41 -14.90
CA LYS A 814 -32.13 -25.31 -15.40
C LYS A 814 -31.16 -25.57 -14.25
N VAL A 815 -30.33 -26.60 -14.41
CA VAL A 815 -29.24 -26.92 -13.49
C VAL A 815 -28.05 -25.99 -13.75
N ASP A 816 -27.39 -25.53 -12.69
CA ASP A 816 -26.24 -24.63 -12.79
C ASP A 816 -25.18 -24.93 -11.72
N VAL A 817 -23.93 -24.56 -11.99
CA VAL A 817 -22.83 -24.68 -11.03
C VAL A 817 -22.60 -23.31 -10.39
N VAL A 818 -22.68 -23.25 -9.06
CA VAL A 818 -22.46 -22.05 -8.24
C VAL A 818 -21.39 -22.31 -7.18
N GLY A 819 -21.09 -21.32 -6.35
CA GLY A 819 -20.14 -21.43 -5.24
C GLY A 819 -18.88 -20.61 -5.48
N GLU A 820 -17.78 -21.03 -4.84
CA GLU A 820 -16.50 -20.31 -4.85
C GLU A 820 -15.76 -20.49 -6.18
N TYR A 821 -15.71 -21.71 -6.71
CA TYR A 821 -15.01 -22.03 -7.96
C TYR A 821 -15.91 -22.67 -9.04
N PRO A 822 -17.03 -22.04 -9.45
CA PRO A 822 -17.98 -22.65 -10.38
C PRO A 822 -17.37 -22.93 -11.77
N LYS A 823 -16.34 -22.18 -12.17
CA LYS A 823 -15.60 -22.39 -13.42
C LYS A 823 -14.65 -23.59 -13.37
N ALA A 824 -14.36 -24.15 -12.20
CA ALA A 824 -13.52 -25.34 -12.07
C ALA A 824 -14.27 -26.64 -12.41
N PHE A 825 -15.60 -26.59 -12.48
CA PHE A 825 -16.45 -27.72 -12.86
C PHE A 825 -17.29 -27.36 -14.09
N LYS A 826 -17.34 -28.26 -15.06
CA LYS A 826 -18.07 -28.06 -16.31
C LYS A 826 -19.12 -29.14 -16.47
N ILE A 827 -20.38 -28.73 -16.65
CA ILE A 827 -21.43 -29.64 -17.11
C ILE A 827 -21.11 -30.00 -18.57
N ILE A 828 -20.88 -31.30 -18.82
CA ILE A 828 -20.52 -31.84 -20.14
C ILE A 828 -21.78 -32.36 -20.86
N ASP A 829 -22.68 -32.99 -20.12
CA ASP A 829 -23.98 -33.44 -20.61
C ASP A 829 -25.04 -33.21 -19.52
N ASP A 830 -26.16 -32.59 -19.91
CA ASP A 830 -27.30 -32.33 -19.03
C ASP A 830 -28.54 -32.98 -19.64
N GLN A 831 -28.87 -34.17 -19.14
CA GLN A 831 -30.07 -34.89 -19.52
C GLN A 831 -31.23 -34.64 -18.54
N CYS A 832 -31.16 -33.63 -17.68
CA CYS A 832 -32.12 -33.37 -16.62
C CYS A 832 -32.88 -32.05 -16.79
N SER A 833 -32.21 -30.96 -17.14
CA SER A 833 -32.85 -29.64 -17.25
C SER A 833 -34.08 -29.66 -18.17
N GLY A 834 -35.22 -29.21 -17.64
CA GLY A 834 -36.50 -29.17 -18.36
C GLY A 834 -37.24 -30.51 -18.48
N LYS A 835 -36.69 -31.63 -17.96
CA LYS A 835 -37.40 -32.92 -17.96
C LYS A 835 -38.32 -33.07 -16.75
N THR A 836 -39.46 -33.72 -16.99
CA THR A 836 -40.39 -34.18 -15.96
C THR A 836 -40.13 -35.66 -15.67
N LEU A 837 -39.67 -35.97 -14.47
CA LEU A 837 -39.52 -37.33 -13.97
C LEU A 837 -40.89 -37.91 -13.61
N ARG A 838 -41.10 -39.19 -13.93
CA ARG A 838 -42.39 -39.92 -13.78
C ARG A 838 -42.13 -41.37 -13.38
N SER A 839 -43.15 -42.11 -12.94
CA SER A 839 -42.98 -43.52 -12.54
C SER A 839 -42.39 -44.46 -13.62
N GLN A 840 -42.46 -44.11 -14.90
CA GLN A 840 -41.86 -44.88 -16.01
C GLN A 840 -40.47 -44.39 -16.44
N GLN A 841 -40.10 -43.17 -16.03
CA GLN A 841 -38.79 -42.56 -16.26
C GLN A 841 -38.43 -41.78 -15.00
N ASN A 842 -38.09 -42.53 -13.96
CA ASN A 842 -37.94 -42.03 -12.59
C ASN A 842 -36.54 -41.46 -12.30
N SER A 843 -35.68 -41.37 -13.31
CA SER A 843 -34.37 -40.76 -13.19
C SER A 843 -33.90 -40.07 -14.46
N CYS A 844 -32.96 -39.14 -14.27
CA CYS A 844 -32.15 -38.53 -15.31
C CYS A 844 -30.70 -38.41 -14.82
N VAL A 845 -29.77 -38.06 -15.72
CA VAL A 845 -28.34 -37.98 -15.43
C VAL A 845 -27.74 -36.65 -15.88
N ILE A 846 -26.71 -36.21 -15.16
CA ILE A 846 -25.89 -35.05 -15.48
C ILE A 846 -24.43 -35.50 -15.39
N GLN A 847 -23.64 -35.23 -16.42
CA GLN A 847 -22.20 -35.46 -16.39
C GLN A 847 -21.48 -34.15 -16.11
N VAL A 848 -20.71 -34.12 -15.04
CA VAL A 848 -19.88 -32.98 -14.63
C VAL A 848 -18.42 -33.42 -14.69
N GLN A 849 -17.55 -32.58 -15.24
CA GLN A 849 -16.11 -32.80 -15.28
C GLN A 849 -15.40 -31.70 -14.50
N TYR A 850 -14.46 -32.08 -13.65
CA TYR A 850 -13.51 -31.18 -13.03
C TYR A 850 -12.43 -30.77 -14.05
N ILE A 851 -12.18 -29.48 -14.23
CA ILE A 851 -11.35 -28.92 -15.31
C ILE A 851 -10.23 -28.00 -14.78
N ALA A 852 -9.61 -28.40 -13.66
CA ALA A 852 -8.64 -27.65 -12.86
C ALA A 852 -7.82 -26.56 -13.60
N GLY A 853 -7.86 -25.35 -13.06
CA GLY A 853 -7.11 -24.19 -13.54
C GLY A 853 -6.82 -23.15 -12.46
N TYR A 854 -6.82 -23.56 -11.18
CA TYR A 854 -6.67 -22.70 -10.02
C TYR A 854 -5.58 -23.25 -9.08
N PRO A 855 -4.73 -22.41 -8.48
CA PRO A 855 -3.55 -22.84 -7.71
C PRO A 855 -3.87 -23.26 -6.25
N THR A 856 -5.12 -23.58 -5.93
CA THR A 856 -5.55 -23.98 -4.58
C THR A 856 -5.57 -25.50 -4.41
N THR A 857 -5.36 -25.97 -3.18
CA THR A 857 -5.25 -27.40 -2.83
C THR A 857 -6.60 -28.12 -2.70
N ARG A 858 -7.68 -27.38 -2.44
CA ARG A 858 -9.06 -27.86 -2.39
C ARG A 858 -9.96 -26.86 -3.12
N ILE A 859 -10.81 -27.36 -3.99
CA ILE A 859 -11.70 -26.59 -4.86
C ILE A 859 -13.13 -27.06 -4.61
N GLU A 860 -13.98 -26.15 -4.16
CA GLU A 860 -15.39 -26.44 -3.87
C GLU A 860 -16.35 -25.60 -4.71
N ALA A 861 -17.42 -26.25 -5.16
CA ALA A 861 -18.56 -25.67 -5.84
C ALA A 861 -19.83 -26.45 -5.49
N GLN A 862 -20.98 -25.99 -5.96
CA GLN A 862 -22.28 -26.61 -5.73
C GLN A 862 -23.09 -26.69 -7.02
N LEU A 863 -23.64 -27.87 -7.30
CA LEU A 863 -24.60 -28.06 -8.38
C LEU A 863 -26.02 -27.78 -7.86
N LEU A 864 -26.65 -26.70 -8.33
CA LEU A 864 -28.04 -26.38 -7.99
C LEU A 864 -29.00 -27.11 -8.92
N ILE A 865 -29.95 -27.82 -8.32
CA ILE A 865 -30.99 -28.60 -9.01
C ILE A 865 -32.37 -28.04 -8.59
N PRO A 866 -32.90 -27.03 -9.28
CA PRO A 866 -34.27 -26.55 -9.06
C PRO A 866 -35.28 -27.64 -9.45
N ASN A 867 -36.40 -27.73 -8.73
CA ASN A 867 -37.50 -28.62 -9.07
C ASN A 867 -38.84 -27.99 -8.66
N ASN A 868 -39.93 -28.33 -9.34
CA ASN A 868 -41.25 -27.78 -9.02
C ASN A 868 -41.93 -28.42 -7.79
N SER A 869 -41.37 -29.49 -7.23
CA SER A 869 -41.88 -30.18 -6.03
C SER A 869 -41.38 -29.60 -4.70
N SER A 870 -40.44 -28.65 -4.72
CA SER A 870 -39.83 -28.05 -3.53
C SER A 870 -39.54 -26.57 -3.75
N SER A 871 -39.78 -25.72 -2.75
CA SER A 871 -39.42 -24.30 -2.80
C SER A 871 -37.91 -24.06 -2.84
N ASN A 872 -37.12 -25.01 -2.34
CA ASN A 872 -35.66 -24.94 -2.28
C ASN A 872 -35.07 -25.91 -3.32
N PRO A 873 -34.06 -25.48 -4.12
CA PRO A 873 -33.34 -26.39 -4.99
C PRO A 873 -32.61 -27.46 -4.18
N LYS A 874 -32.44 -28.64 -4.77
CA LYS A 874 -31.52 -29.65 -4.24
C LYS A 874 -30.10 -29.24 -4.60
N VAL A 875 -29.15 -29.55 -3.74
CA VAL A 875 -27.75 -29.18 -3.90
C VAL A 875 -26.90 -30.45 -3.87
N VAL A 876 -25.91 -30.52 -4.76
CA VAL A 876 -24.82 -31.50 -4.67
C VAL A 876 -23.54 -30.72 -4.51
N ASP A 877 -22.84 -30.92 -3.40
CA ASP A 877 -21.49 -30.38 -3.22
C ASP A 877 -20.54 -31.07 -4.21
N LEU A 878 -19.71 -30.27 -4.87
CA LEU A 878 -18.68 -30.69 -5.81
C LEU A 878 -17.34 -30.32 -5.19
N ALA A 879 -16.57 -31.32 -4.78
CA ALA A 879 -15.19 -31.14 -4.32
C ALA A 879 -14.21 -31.69 -5.35
N GLY A 880 -13.04 -31.08 -5.44
CA GLY A 880 -11.87 -31.59 -6.12
C GLY A 880 -10.60 -31.07 -5.44
N SER A 881 -9.48 -31.73 -5.67
CA SER A 881 -8.17 -31.30 -5.18
C SER A 881 -7.22 -31.05 -6.35
N ASN A 882 -6.11 -30.38 -6.06
CA ASN A 882 -4.94 -30.43 -6.91
C ASN A 882 -3.78 -30.97 -6.07
N LEU A 883 -3.35 -32.20 -6.35
CA LEU A 883 -2.01 -32.67 -6.03
C LEU A 883 -0.99 -31.83 -6.81
N ILE A 884 -0.50 -30.79 -6.14
CA ILE A 884 0.72 -30.03 -6.45
C ILE A 884 1.88 -30.67 -5.66
#